data_AF-A0A522EA68-F1
#
_entry.id   AF-A0A522EA68-F1
#
_cell.length_a   1.000
_cell.length_b   1.000
_cell.length_c   1.000
_cell.angle_alpha   90.00
_cell.angle_beta   90.00
_cell.angle_gamma   90.00
#
_symmetry.space_group_name_H-M   'P 1'
#
loop_
_entity.id
_entity.type
_entity.pdbx_description
1 polymer ?
#
loop_
_entity_poly.entity_id
_entity_poly.type
_entity_poly.pdbx_seq_one_letter_code
_entity_poly.pdbx_strand_id
1 'polypeptide(L)'
;MFHRLELNIFCVLFLAFFLFNASLLHSVSLGAFLLCLYLIVFGWELGGVLVASEKAVLRWWIGIWILISSVLIILTASYYIWAMTSEVVIVCVLLTPIIILWVTRRFKSSSLFTHAHDLWHEHRHKLPRLVWLVSALLVFLFTLFFTTLTGSPVTEAVRSVWERLPVSLFLLFTLSASLVFGSLWRGRERAIALIFVCVLVLACLSVAAIAFPIGFGFDSFIHKATESHLAEFGTITPKPLYYIGQYALVLFAYHGFQIPIDLADTFLVPVLTALLLPMAWYFAAVHITRKRGVAMLTLTGIFLLPLSPFIVTTPQALANLWTLLLVLASVPYLLEKEHPRLRVLFVSAVATLLIHPIAGIPTLLYFMFLSTDPHSTNPRTPKTNRIVRLLLIACACIVLPLSFVANSLMSDQSLGLNWASLNPVTWVSSLNLAVFFENRFSPLMDLVYLYGRSAMVILVLIAAFAWIEYHRDLSARFRALLLMVLALTVNYLIMSTILEFTFLIDYERLNYATRLLPLISFFLVPLLILGLGHLFVNIKGQPLILRACVLVGVVAIASSAFYLSYPRRDAYETNHGFNVSQADIDAVHLVESLADGQPYLALANQSVSAAAIQEIGFRYYGDLFFYPIPTGGELYASYLEMNESPTREMAQETLRLVPQHGDVTTVFFLVNNYWWDAPRIIETAKTTADDWRSLGEGQIYVFRWDL
;
A
#
# COMPACT_ATOMS: atom_id res chain seq x y z
N MET A 1 15.92 -16.53 36.22
CA MET A 1 14.91 -17.63 36.26
C MET A 1 13.49 -17.08 36.34
N PHE A 2 13.23 -16.07 37.19
CA PHE A 2 11.92 -15.42 37.35
C PHE A 2 11.35 -14.74 36.08
N HIS A 3 12.11 -13.99 35.28
CA HIS A 3 11.54 -13.30 34.10
C HIS A 3 11.06 -14.23 32.96
N ARG A 4 11.59 -15.45 32.89
CA ARG A 4 11.05 -16.45 31.94
C ARG A 4 9.71 -17.02 32.41
N LEU A 5 9.43 -16.94 33.71
CA LEU A 5 8.13 -17.29 34.28
C LEU A 5 7.08 -16.28 33.83
N GLU A 6 7.41 -14.98 33.79
CA GLU A 6 6.50 -13.91 33.34
C GLU A 6 6.06 -14.12 31.89
N LEU A 7 6.99 -14.39 30.96
CA LEU A 7 6.64 -14.69 29.57
C LEU A 7 5.81 -15.97 29.44
N ASN A 8 6.12 -17.04 30.20
CA ASN A 8 5.30 -18.24 30.20
C ASN A 8 3.87 -17.96 30.70
N ILE A 9 3.73 -17.20 31.81
CA ILE A 9 2.42 -16.80 32.36
C ILE A 9 1.66 -15.99 31.33
N PHE A 10 2.31 -15.00 30.69
CA PHE A 10 1.69 -14.22 29.63
C PHE A 10 1.22 -15.10 28.48
N CYS A 11 2.03 -16.03 27.99
CA CYS A 11 1.63 -16.95 26.92
C CYS A 11 0.38 -17.76 27.30
N VAL A 12 0.31 -18.28 28.53
CA VAL A 12 -0.86 -19.03 29.02
C VAL A 12 -2.09 -18.14 29.10
N LEU A 13 -1.97 -16.93 29.67
CA LEU A 13 -3.08 -15.98 29.77
C LEU A 13 -3.55 -15.53 28.39
N PHE A 14 -2.61 -15.18 27.49
CA PHE A 14 -2.90 -14.81 26.11
C PHE A 14 -3.69 -15.91 25.40
N LEU A 15 -3.22 -17.17 25.48
CA LEU A 15 -3.90 -18.31 24.88
C LEU A 15 -5.29 -18.55 25.49
N ALA A 16 -5.44 -18.39 26.81
CA ALA A 16 -6.73 -18.52 27.47
C ALA A 16 -7.73 -17.45 27.00
N PHE A 17 -7.33 -16.18 26.98
CA PHE A 17 -8.18 -15.08 26.49
C PHE A 17 -8.45 -15.18 24.99
N PHE A 18 -7.46 -15.61 24.20
CA PHE A 18 -7.60 -15.86 22.77
C PHE A 18 -8.63 -16.95 22.50
N LEU A 19 -8.49 -18.13 23.13
CA LEU A 19 -9.45 -19.22 22.98
C LEU A 19 -10.84 -18.83 23.49
N PHE A 20 -10.91 -18.09 24.60
CA PHE A 20 -12.17 -17.57 25.12
C PHE A 20 -12.86 -16.63 24.11
N ASN A 21 -12.12 -15.73 23.46
CA ASN A 21 -12.67 -14.86 22.44
C ASN A 21 -13.07 -15.62 21.17
N ALA A 22 -12.21 -16.53 20.71
CA ALA A 22 -12.40 -17.28 19.47
C ALA A 22 -13.52 -18.33 19.54
N SER A 23 -13.87 -18.82 20.75
CA SER A 23 -14.89 -19.87 20.92
C SER A 23 -16.19 -19.41 21.57
N LEU A 24 -16.15 -18.36 22.40
CA LEU A 24 -17.32 -17.94 23.20
C LEU A 24 -17.71 -16.49 22.95
N LEU A 25 -16.82 -15.52 23.18
CA LEU A 25 -17.21 -14.11 23.16
C LEU A 25 -17.39 -13.50 21.76
N HIS A 26 -16.53 -13.85 20.81
CA HIS A 26 -16.49 -13.27 19.45
C HIS A 26 -16.45 -11.73 19.45
N SER A 27 -15.76 -11.10 20.41
CA SER A 27 -15.69 -9.65 20.55
C SER A 27 -14.61 -9.05 19.65
N VAL A 28 -15.00 -8.12 18.77
CA VAL A 28 -14.08 -7.37 17.88
C VAL A 28 -13.08 -6.55 18.69
N SER A 29 -13.52 -5.87 19.75
CA SER A 29 -12.64 -5.01 20.56
C SER A 29 -11.60 -5.82 21.33
N LEU A 30 -12.00 -6.95 21.92
CA LEU A 30 -11.06 -7.86 22.58
C LEU A 30 -10.10 -8.49 21.57
N GLY A 31 -10.61 -8.88 20.40
CA GLY A 31 -9.82 -9.43 19.30
C GLY A 31 -8.75 -8.45 18.80
N ALA A 32 -9.12 -7.20 18.54
CA ALA A 32 -8.18 -6.14 18.16
C ALA A 32 -7.12 -5.90 19.24
N PHE A 33 -7.51 -5.87 20.52
CA PHE A 33 -6.57 -5.76 21.63
C PHE A 33 -5.60 -6.95 21.69
N LEU A 34 -6.10 -8.18 21.52
CA LEU A 34 -5.28 -9.39 21.46
C LEU A 34 -4.34 -9.40 20.25
N LEU A 35 -4.76 -8.90 19.08
CA LEU A 35 -3.88 -8.75 17.91
C LEU A 35 -2.74 -7.76 18.22
N CYS A 36 -3.05 -6.62 18.85
CA CYS A 36 -2.02 -5.68 19.28
C CYS A 36 -1.04 -6.33 20.26
N LEU A 37 -1.52 -7.06 21.26
CA LEU A 37 -0.68 -7.79 22.21
C LEU A 37 0.16 -8.87 21.51
N TYR A 38 -0.42 -9.63 20.58
CA TYR A 38 0.24 -10.65 19.79
C TYR A 38 1.43 -10.04 19.03
N LEU A 39 1.20 -8.95 18.30
CA LEU A 39 2.26 -8.28 17.53
C LEU A 39 3.31 -7.67 18.45
N ILE A 40 2.92 -6.93 19.49
CA ILE A 40 3.86 -6.25 20.38
C ILE A 40 4.74 -7.25 21.13
N VAL A 41 4.14 -8.23 21.80
CA VAL A 41 4.90 -9.16 22.67
C VAL A 41 5.70 -10.15 21.84
N PHE A 42 5.07 -10.88 20.92
CA PHE A 42 5.78 -11.89 20.13
C PHE A 42 6.71 -11.27 19.10
N GLY A 43 6.35 -10.11 18.54
CA GLY A 43 7.25 -9.33 17.70
C GLY A 43 8.47 -8.83 18.48
N TRP A 44 8.31 -8.31 19.70
CA TRP A 44 9.45 -7.89 20.52
C TRP A 44 10.42 -9.04 20.82
N GLU A 45 9.88 -10.17 21.28
CA GLU A 45 10.67 -11.37 21.60
C GLU A 45 11.40 -11.91 20.37
N LEU A 46 10.72 -11.97 19.22
CA LEU A 46 11.33 -12.39 17.96
C LEU A 46 12.43 -11.42 17.53
N GLY A 47 12.21 -10.11 17.62
CA GLY A 47 13.22 -9.08 17.33
C GLY A 47 14.46 -9.20 18.23
N GLY A 48 14.25 -9.52 19.51
CA GLY A 48 15.30 -9.83 20.48
C GLY A 48 16.17 -11.02 20.08
N VAL A 49 15.66 -11.96 19.29
CA VAL A 49 16.42 -13.10 18.76
C VAL A 49 17.12 -12.73 17.46
N LEU A 50 16.37 -12.15 16.52
CA LEU A 50 16.85 -11.91 15.16
C LEU A 50 17.97 -10.86 15.12
N VAL A 51 17.91 -9.87 16.02
CA VAL A 51 18.81 -8.73 16.04
C VAL A 51 19.25 -8.41 17.46
N ALA A 52 19.71 -9.44 18.18
CA ALA A 52 20.08 -9.36 19.60
C ALA A 52 21.16 -8.30 19.94
N SER A 53 22.00 -7.93 18.96
CA SER A 53 23.02 -6.89 19.11
C SER A 53 22.44 -5.46 19.13
N GLU A 54 21.21 -5.28 18.63
CA GLU A 54 20.59 -3.97 18.51
C GLU A 54 19.87 -3.56 19.79
N LYS A 55 19.70 -2.24 19.94
CA LYS A 55 18.95 -1.69 21.08
C LYS A 55 17.48 -2.08 21.01
N ALA A 56 16.85 -2.17 22.17
CA ALA A 56 15.44 -2.52 22.33
C ALA A 56 14.48 -1.73 21.41
N VAL A 57 14.66 -0.40 21.32
CA VAL A 57 13.85 0.48 20.45
C VAL A 57 14.05 0.18 18.95
N LEU A 58 15.18 -0.40 18.56
CA LEU A 58 15.56 -0.67 17.17
C LEU A 58 15.19 -2.08 16.70
N ARG A 59 14.97 -3.03 17.62
CA ARG A 59 14.76 -4.45 17.29
C ARG A 59 13.28 -4.85 17.12
N TRP A 60 12.35 -4.17 17.80
CA TRP A 60 10.96 -4.64 17.90
C TRP A 60 10.21 -4.59 16.57
N TRP A 61 10.38 -3.54 15.78
CA TRP A 61 9.73 -3.42 14.47
C TRP A 61 10.19 -4.52 13.50
N ILE A 62 11.47 -4.92 13.55
CA ILE A 62 12.00 -6.03 12.74
C ILE A 62 11.29 -7.32 13.15
N GLY A 63 11.12 -7.55 14.45
CA GLY A 63 10.43 -8.73 14.93
C GLY A 63 8.94 -8.76 14.56
N ILE A 64 8.22 -7.63 14.63
CA ILE A 64 6.83 -7.53 14.13
C ILE A 64 6.77 -7.82 12.63
N TRP A 65 7.60 -7.15 11.85
CA TRP A 65 7.63 -7.30 10.40
C TRP A 65 7.91 -8.74 9.97
N ILE A 66 8.84 -9.42 10.66
CA ILE A 66 9.16 -10.82 10.36
C ILE A 66 8.12 -11.79 10.90
N LEU A 67 7.48 -11.49 12.04
CA LEU A 67 6.34 -12.27 12.53
C LEU A 67 5.19 -12.24 11.52
N ILE A 68 4.81 -11.06 11.04
CA ILE A 68 3.77 -10.91 10.02
C ILE A 68 4.18 -11.60 8.71
N SER A 69 5.44 -11.43 8.28
CA SER A 69 5.95 -12.11 7.08
C SER A 69 5.90 -13.63 7.20
N SER A 70 6.16 -14.18 8.39
CA SER A 70 6.12 -15.62 8.64
C SER A 70 4.69 -16.15 8.63
N VAL A 71 3.76 -15.44 9.27
CA VAL A 71 2.32 -15.75 9.23
C VAL A 71 1.83 -15.75 7.79
N LEU A 72 2.15 -14.72 7.03
CA LEU A 72 1.79 -14.59 5.61
C LEU A 72 2.26 -15.81 4.81
N ILE A 73 3.55 -16.16 4.91
CA ILE A 73 4.12 -17.29 4.15
C ILE A 73 3.43 -18.61 4.52
N ILE A 74 3.18 -18.84 5.81
CA ILE A 74 2.54 -20.07 6.29
C ILE A 74 1.11 -20.17 5.74
N LEU A 75 0.32 -19.11 5.87
CA LEU A 75 -1.08 -19.11 5.42
C LEU A 75 -1.20 -19.18 3.89
N THR A 76 -0.34 -18.48 3.16
CA THR A 76 -0.28 -18.62 1.70
C THR A 76 0.09 -20.04 1.29
N ALA A 77 1.05 -20.69 1.96
CA ALA A 77 1.39 -22.08 1.67
C ALA A 77 0.20 -23.02 1.96
N SER A 78 -0.51 -22.82 3.06
CA SER A 78 -1.73 -23.57 3.39
C SER A 78 -2.82 -23.40 2.34
N TYR A 79 -3.03 -22.19 1.83
CA TYR A 79 -3.99 -21.90 0.76
C TYR A 79 -3.71 -22.73 -0.50
N TYR A 80 -2.45 -22.82 -0.96
CA TYR A 80 -2.13 -23.60 -2.15
C TYR A 80 -2.20 -25.11 -1.93
N ILE A 81 -1.75 -25.59 -0.77
CA ILE A 81 -1.76 -27.02 -0.44
C ILE A 81 -3.18 -27.54 -0.25
N TRP A 82 -4.05 -26.76 0.38
CA TRP A 82 -5.39 -27.17 0.75
C TRP A 82 -6.39 -26.01 0.67
N ALA A 83 -6.60 -25.31 1.78
CA ALA A 83 -7.53 -24.19 1.94
C ALA A 83 -7.08 -23.29 3.10
N MET A 84 -7.58 -22.05 3.12
CA MET A 84 -7.35 -21.06 4.17
C MET A 84 -8.57 -20.99 5.08
N THR A 85 -8.77 -22.01 5.90
CA THR A 85 -9.91 -22.10 6.82
C THR A 85 -9.62 -21.46 8.18
N SER A 86 -10.67 -21.25 8.98
CA SER A 86 -10.54 -20.69 10.33
C SER A 86 -9.63 -21.54 11.24
N GLU A 87 -9.68 -22.86 11.10
CA GLU A 87 -8.87 -23.80 11.90
C GLU A 87 -7.38 -23.64 11.62
N VAL A 88 -7.00 -23.45 10.35
CA VAL A 88 -5.61 -23.22 9.96
C VAL A 88 -5.06 -21.94 10.60
N VAL A 89 -5.86 -20.87 10.57
CA VAL A 89 -5.50 -19.58 11.18
C VAL A 89 -5.38 -19.71 12.70
N ILE A 90 -6.35 -20.35 13.36
CA ILE A 90 -6.32 -20.58 14.81
C ILE A 90 -5.08 -21.39 15.20
N VAL A 91 -4.77 -22.48 14.49
CA VAL A 91 -3.56 -23.28 14.73
C VAL A 91 -2.30 -22.43 14.57
N CYS A 92 -2.23 -21.54 13.57
CA CYS A 92 -1.12 -20.62 13.40
C CYS A 92 -0.93 -19.72 14.63
N VAL A 93 -2.01 -19.15 15.17
CA VAL A 93 -1.96 -18.33 16.39
C VAL A 93 -1.54 -19.16 17.61
N LEU A 94 -2.10 -20.36 17.78
CA LEU A 94 -1.79 -21.24 18.92
C LEU A 94 -0.33 -21.73 18.93
N LEU A 95 0.26 -21.97 17.76
CA LEU A 95 1.66 -22.41 17.63
C LEU A 95 2.66 -21.28 17.89
N THR A 96 2.26 -20.02 17.70
CA THR A 96 3.20 -18.89 17.79
C THR A 96 3.82 -18.74 19.19
N PRO A 97 3.07 -18.74 20.31
CA PRO A 97 3.65 -18.71 21.66
C PRO A 97 4.64 -19.86 21.92
N ILE A 98 4.33 -21.07 21.42
CA ILE A 98 5.18 -22.25 21.59
C ILE A 98 6.52 -22.06 20.85
N ILE A 99 6.45 -21.63 19.60
CA ILE A 99 7.62 -21.35 18.76
C ILE A 99 8.46 -20.24 19.40
N ILE A 100 7.84 -19.13 19.81
CA ILE A 100 8.55 -18.00 20.42
C ILE A 100 9.24 -18.41 21.73
N LEU A 101 8.57 -19.15 22.60
CA LEU A 101 9.18 -19.68 23.83
C LEU A 101 10.36 -20.61 23.52
N TRP A 102 10.25 -21.46 22.50
CA TRP A 102 11.35 -22.34 22.08
C TRP A 102 12.55 -21.54 21.54
N VAL A 103 12.30 -20.61 20.62
CA VAL A 103 13.35 -19.80 19.99
C VAL A 103 14.05 -18.91 21.03
N THR A 104 13.30 -18.18 21.86
CA THR A 104 13.87 -17.30 22.90
C THR A 104 14.69 -18.07 23.94
N ARG A 105 14.26 -19.28 24.32
CA ARG A 105 15.03 -20.18 25.20
C ARG A 105 16.36 -20.58 24.58
N ARG A 106 16.35 -20.97 23.30
CA ARG A 106 17.53 -21.42 22.55
C ARG A 106 18.56 -20.31 22.39
N PHE A 107 18.13 -19.09 22.07
CA PHE A 107 19.03 -17.96 21.77
C PHE A 107 19.30 -17.04 22.98
N LYS A 108 18.77 -17.36 24.16
CA LYS A 108 18.97 -16.60 25.41
C LYS A 108 18.71 -15.10 25.27
N SER A 109 17.64 -14.72 24.56
CA SER A 109 17.27 -13.31 24.39
C SER A 109 16.70 -12.69 25.69
N SER A 110 16.80 -11.36 25.79
CA SER A 110 16.21 -10.57 26.87
C SER A 110 14.73 -10.28 26.59
N SER A 111 13.87 -10.65 27.54
CA SER A 111 12.43 -10.53 27.39
C SER A 111 11.93 -9.08 27.46
N LEU A 112 10.78 -8.80 26.84
CA LEU A 112 10.04 -7.55 27.00
C LEU A 112 9.79 -7.21 28.47
N PHE A 113 9.39 -8.20 29.27
CA PHE A 113 9.05 -7.99 30.68
C PHE A 113 10.27 -7.56 31.51
N THR A 114 11.46 -8.05 31.16
CA THR A 114 12.71 -7.56 31.77
C THR A 114 12.92 -6.08 31.45
N HIS A 115 12.74 -5.67 30.19
CA HIS A 115 12.92 -4.27 29.81
C HIS A 115 11.84 -3.36 30.41
N ALA A 116 10.60 -3.81 30.50
CA ALA A 116 9.52 -3.08 31.15
C ALA A 116 9.75 -2.91 32.65
N HIS A 117 10.27 -3.95 33.31
CA HIS A 117 10.70 -3.90 34.71
C HIS A 117 11.83 -2.88 34.91
N ASP A 118 12.86 -2.93 34.06
CA ASP A 118 13.96 -1.96 34.10
C ASP A 118 13.45 -0.52 33.94
N LEU A 119 12.52 -0.27 33.01
CA LEU A 119 11.92 1.06 32.81
C LEU A 119 11.14 1.57 34.04
N TRP A 120 10.52 0.66 34.81
CA TRP A 120 9.81 1.02 36.04
C TRP A 120 10.76 1.43 37.17
N HIS A 121 11.95 0.83 37.20
CA HIS A 121 12.97 1.05 38.22
C HIS A 121 14.04 2.07 37.80
N GLU A 122 14.14 2.43 36.52
CA GLU A 122 15.01 3.50 36.04
C GLU A 122 14.61 4.86 36.62
N HIS A 123 15.60 5.70 36.87
CA HIS A 123 15.36 7.07 37.33
C HIS A 123 14.49 7.81 36.32
N ARG A 124 13.32 8.27 36.75
CA ARG A 124 12.37 9.00 35.91
C ARG A 124 13.07 10.15 35.19
N HIS A 125 13.24 10.02 33.89
CA HIS A 125 13.73 11.12 33.07
C HIS A 125 12.73 12.26 33.16
N LYS A 126 13.11 13.36 33.83
CA LYS A 126 12.22 14.53 33.99
C LYS A 126 12.07 15.22 32.64
N LEU A 127 10.95 14.94 31.98
CA LEU A 127 10.57 15.64 30.75
C LEU A 127 10.32 17.13 31.06
N PRO A 128 10.94 18.06 30.30
CA PRO A 128 10.70 19.48 30.50
C PRO A 128 9.23 19.84 30.27
N ARG A 129 8.70 20.83 31.03
CA ARG A 129 7.30 21.28 30.92
C ARG A 129 6.86 21.61 29.50
N LEU A 130 7.76 22.20 28.70
CA LEU A 130 7.51 22.50 27.30
C LEU A 130 7.21 21.24 26.47
N VAL A 131 7.86 20.11 26.75
CA VAL A 131 7.62 18.84 26.04
C VAL A 131 6.22 18.33 26.35
N TRP A 132 5.80 18.39 27.61
CA TRP A 132 4.42 18.05 28.00
C TRP A 132 3.40 18.94 27.33
N LEU A 133 3.63 20.26 27.30
CA LEU A 133 2.74 21.22 26.64
C LEU A 133 2.62 20.93 25.13
N VAL A 134 3.75 20.75 24.44
CA VAL A 134 3.77 20.44 23.01
C VAL A 134 3.10 19.08 22.74
N SER A 135 3.34 18.08 23.59
CA SER A 135 2.74 16.76 23.44
C SER A 135 1.22 16.82 23.65
N ALA A 136 0.75 17.56 24.67
CA ALA A 136 -0.68 17.74 24.91
C ALA A 136 -1.35 18.50 23.76
N LEU A 137 -0.69 19.54 23.23
CA LEU A 137 -1.19 20.27 22.06
C LEU A 137 -1.23 19.37 20.81
N LEU A 138 -0.21 18.55 20.58
CA LEU A 138 -0.21 17.58 19.48
C LEU A 138 -1.34 16.57 19.61
N VAL A 139 -1.54 16.00 20.81
CA VAL A 139 -2.67 15.10 21.06
C VAL A 139 -4.00 15.81 20.77
N PHE A 140 -4.17 17.04 21.26
CA PHE A 140 -5.37 17.84 20.97
C PHE A 140 -5.57 18.08 19.47
N LEU A 141 -4.52 18.47 18.73
CA LEU A 141 -4.61 18.72 17.28
C LEU A 141 -4.93 17.44 16.50
N PHE A 142 -4.32 16.30 16.84
CA PHE A 142 -4.63 15.03 16.21
C PHE A 142 -6.04 14.56 16.54
N THR A 143 -6.48 14.69 17.79
CA THR A 143 -7.87 14.41 18.16
C THR A 143 -8.81 15.26 17.33
N LEU A 144 -8.57 16.57 17.24
CA LEU A 144 -9.40 17.48 16.44
C LEU A 144 -9.38 17.12 14.95
N PHE A 145 -8.23 16.72 14.40
CA PHE A 145 -8.10 16.25 13.02
C PHE A 145 -8.97 15.01 12.78
N PHE A 146 -8.80 13.96 13.58
CA PHE A 146 -9.56 12.72 13.42
C PHE A 146 -11.06 12.88 13.72
N THR A 147 -11.46 13.74 14.66
CA THR A 147 -12.88 14.04 14.90
C THR A 147 -13.50 14.83 13.76
N THR A 148 -12.76 15.77 13.16
CA THR A 148 -13.24 16.53 11.99
C THR A 148 -13.42 15.59 10.78
N LEU A 149 -12.46 14.69 10.60
CA LEU A 149 -12.47 13.71 9.50
C LEU A 149 -13.61 12.69 9.65
N THR A 150 -13.79 12.10 10.84
CA THR A 150 -14.90 11.18 11.12
C THR A 150 -16.28 11.85 11.07
N GLY A 151 -16.35 13.15 11.37
CA GLY A 151 -17.57 13.95 11.24
C GLY A 151 -17.93 14.36 9.81
N SER A 152 -17.14 13.97 8.81
CA SER A 152 -17.33 14.36 7.39
C SER A 152 -17.40 13.14 6.46
N PRO A 153 -18.33 12.18 6.67
CA PRO A 153 -18.43 11.00 5.82
C PRO A 153 -18.85 11.35 4.39
N VAL A 154 -18.27 10.67 3.41
CA VAL A 154 -18.56 10.80 1.98
C VAL A 154 -19.19 9.51 1.48
N THR A 155 -20.49 9.56 1.20
CA THR A 155 -21.28 8.42 0.69
C THR A 155 -21.74 8.62 -0.75
N GLU A 156 -21.49 9.80 -1.32
CA GLU A 156 -21.80 10.17 -2.69
C GLU A 156 -20.60 9.92 -3.63
N ALA A 157 -20.87 9.82 -4.93
CA ALA A 157 -19.83 9.62 -5.93
C ALA A 157 -19.06 10.93 -6.17
N VAL A 158 -17.77 10.94 -5.82
CA VAL A 158 -16.85 12.08 -6.02
C VAL A 158 -15.54 11.62 -6.65
N ARG A 159 -14.81 12.55 -7.28
CA ARG A 159 -13.51 12.27 -7.91
C ARG A 159 -12.33 12.54 -6.99
N SER A 160 -12.57 13.33 -5.95
CA SER A 160 -11.56 13.80 -5.03
C SER A 160 -12.12 13.88 -3.62
N VAL A 161 -11.34 13.40 -2.65
CA VAL A 161 -11.67 13.51 -1.23
C VAL A 161 -11.83 14.97 -0.81
N TRP A 162 -11.10 15.88 -1.47
CA TRP A 162 -11.10 17.31 -1.18
C TRP A 162 -12.36 18.05 -1.65
N GLU A 163 -13.25 17.42 -2.44
CA GLU A 163 -14.52 18.03 -2.85
C GLU A 163 -15.50 18.16 -1.66
N ARG A 164 -15.38 17.29 -0.66
CA ARG A 164 -16.31 17.21 0.48
C ARG A 164 -15.67 17.47 1.82
N LEU A 165 -14.36 17.22 1.95
CA LEU A 165 -13.67 17.41 3.21
C LEU A 165 -13.38 18.90 3.52
N PRO A 166 -13.48 19.31 4.78
CA PRO A 166 -13.30 20.70 5.17
C PRO A 166 -11.83 21.14 5.09
N VAL A 167 -11.61 22.39 4.64
CA VAL A 167 -10.27 23.00 4.51
C VAL A 167 -9.51 23.06 5.85
N SER A 168 -10.22 23.03 6.98
CA SER A 168 -9.62 23.00 8.33
C SER A 168 -8.67 21.82 8.54
N LEU A 169 -8.87 20.69 7.84
CA LEU A 169 -7.97 19.53 7.92
C LEU A 169 -6.54 19.88 7.49
N PHE A 170 -6.36 20.73 6.47
CA PHE A 170 -5.04 21.19 6.04
C PHE A 170 -4.35 22.03 7.10
N LEU A 171 -5.10 22.92 7.77
CA LEU A 171 -4.57 23.73 8.86
C LEU A 171 -4.12 22.85 10.04
N LEU A 172 -4.97 21.91 10.44
CA LEU A 172 -4.68 20.97 11.54
C LEU A 172 -3.47 20.09 11.22
N PHE A 173 -3.38 19.58 9.99
CA PHE A 173 -2.23 18.80 9.53
C PHE A 173 -0.95 19.64 9.52
N THR A 174 -0.99 20.84 8.94
CA THR A 174 0.17 21.76 8.81
C THR A 174 0.71 22.18 10.19
N LEU A 175 -0.18 22.52 11.12
CA LEU A 175 0.19 22.86 12.50
C LEU A 175 0.79 21.65 13.23
N SER A 176 0.20 20.46 13.07
CA SER A 176 0.73 19.23 13.64
C SER A 176 2.11 18.91 13.07
N ALA A 177 2.29 18.96 11.75
CA ALA A 177 3.57 18.77 11.08
C ALA A 177 4.64 19.75 11.59
N SER A 178 4.29 21.03 11.77
CA SER A 178 5.17 22.07 12.31
C SER A 178 5.69 21.71 13.71
N LEU A 179 4.80 21.29 14.61
CA LEU A 179 5.14 20.92 15.99
C LEU A 179 5.93 19.61 16.06
N VAL A 180 5.58 18.62 15.23
CA VAL A 180 6.32 17.36 15.13
C VAL A 180 7.73 17.62 14.62
N PHE A 181 7.89 18.34 13.51
CA PHE A 181 9.22 18.62 12.93
C PHE A 181 10.07 19.53 13.83
N GLY A 182 9.47 20.48 14.53
CA GLY A 182 10.14 21.24 15.59
C GLY A 182 10.67 20.34 16.72
N SER A 183 9.89 19.32 17.11
CA SER A 183 10.31 18.32 18.09
C SER A 183 11.45 17.42 17.59
N LEU A 184 11.43 17.05 16.30
CA LEU A 184 12.53 16.33 15.65
C LEU A 184 13.82 17.16 15.63
N TRP A 185 13.71 18.47 15.38
CA TRP A 185 14.84 19.40 15.36
C TRP A 185 15.59 19.44 16.69
N ARG A 186 14.84 19.47 17.80
CA ARG A 186 15.38 19.37 19.15
C ARG A 186 16.13 18.05 19.37
N GLY A 187 15.60 16.92 18.86
CA GLY A 187 16.31 15.63 18.78
C GLY A 187 16.65 14.96 20.12
N ARG A 188 16.06 15.46 21.23
CA ARG A 188 16.25 14.95 22.59
C ARG A 188 15.22 13.85 22.93
N GLU A 189 13.93 14.13 22.69
CA GLU A 189 12.79 13.32 23.20
C GLU A 189 12.32 12.32 22.14
N ARG A 190 13.24 11.42 21.77
CA ARG A 190 13.15 10.64 20.51
C ARG A 190 11.98 9.67 20.48
N ALA A 191 11.70 8.98 21.59
CA ALA A 191 10.61 8.00 21.64
C ALA A 191 9.24 8.66 21.43
N ILE A 192 8.98 9.76 22.14
CA ILE A 192 7.75 10.54 22.01
C ILE A 192 7.64 11.15 20.61
N ALA A 193 8.72 11.76 20.12
CA ALA A 193 8.72 12.34 18.77
C ALA A 193 8.48 11.28 17.68
N LEU A 194 9.02 10.06 17.83
CA LEU A 194 8.78 8.97 16.89
C LEU A 194 7.31 8.55 16.87
N ILE A 195 6.66 8.45 18.04
CA ILE A 195 5.21 8.18 18.14
C ILE A 195 4.42 9.26 17.38
N PHE A 196 4.73 10.54 17.58
CA PHE A 196 4.03 11.61 16.86
C PHE A 196 4.33 11.62 15.35
N VAL A 197 5.49 11.15 14.90
CA VAL A 197 5.74 10.91 13.47
C VAL A 197 4.85 9.77 12.95
N CYS A 198 4.71 8.66 13.69
CA CYS A 198 3.77 7.60 13.31
C CYS A 198 2.34 8.13 13.18
N VAL A 199 1.87 8.93 14.15
CA VAL A 199 0.52 9.53 14.10
C VAL A 199 0.39 10.55 12.95
N LEU A 200 1.42 11.33 12.66
CA LEU A 200 1.41 12.27 11.54
C LEU A 200 1.35 11.55 10.19
N VAL A 201 2.11 10.46 10.02
CA VAL A 201 2.03 9.61 8.82
C VAL A 201 0.66 8.92 8.74
N LEU A 202 0.10 8.46 9.86
CA LEU A 202 -1.26 7.90 9.89
C LEU A 202 -2.29 8.94 9.42
N ALA A 203 -2.25 10.16 9.97
CA ALA A 203 -3.13 11.26 9.56
C ALA A 203 -3.00 11.57 8.06
N CYS A 204 -1.79 11.42 7.50
CA CYS A 204 -1.57 11.60 6.07
C CYS A 204 -2.18 10.48 5.21
N LEU A 205 -2.18 9.23 5.68
CA LEU A 205 -2.55 8.06 4.89
C LEU A 205 -3.98 7.56 5.12
N SER A 206 -4.62 7.92 6.23
CA SER A 206 -5.92 7.36 6.62
C SER A 206 -7.13 8.20 6.20
N VAL A 207 -6.97 9.25 5.37
CA VAL A 207 -8.11 10.13 5.01
C VAL A 207 -9.15 9.33 4.24
N ALA A 208 -8.75 8.58 3.20
CA ALA A 208 -9.68 7.76 2.42
C ALA A 208 -10.34 6.68 3.29
N ALA A 209 -9.54 5.96 4.09
CA ALA A 209 -9.99 4.91 5.00
C ALA A 209 -11.04 5.35 6.04
N ILE A 210 -11.03 6.63 6.45
CA ILE A 210 -11.94 7.17 7.47
C ILE A 210 -13.10 7.94 6.82
N ALA A 211 -12.84 8.73 5.78
CA ALA A 211 -13.85 9.59 5.15
C ALA A 211 -14.85 8.81 4.29
N PHE A 212 -14.48 7.65 3.75
CA PHE A 212 -15.33 6.85 2.87
C PHE A 212 -15.79 5.58 3.59
N PRO A 213 -16.89 5.63 4.36
CA PRO A 213 -17.35 4.49 5.15
C PRO A 213 -17.79 3.29 4.28
N ILE A 214 -18.21 3.53 3.03
CA ILE A 214 -18.57 2.48 2.08
C ILE A 214 -17.30 1.85 1.48
N GLY A 215 -16.38 2.69 1.03
CA GLY A 215 -15.11 2.29 0.42
C GLY A 215 -14.60 3.36 -0.52
N PHE A 216 -13.29 3.32 -0.83
CA PHE A 216 -12.66 4.27 -1.73
C PHE A 216 -12.11 3.56 -2.97
N GLY A 217 -12.46 4.09 -4.14
CA GLY A 217 -12.22 3.43 -5.43
C GLY A 217 -13.03 2.14 -5.59
N PHE A 218 -12.82 1.42 -6.69
CA PHE A 218 -13.51 0.15 -6.97
C PHE A 218 -12.68 -1.09 -6.58
N ASP A 219 -11.34 -1.01 -6.62
CA ASP A 219 -10.43 -2.14 -6.31
C ASP A 219 -10.71 -2.74 -4.92
N SER A 220 -10.98 -1.89 -3.93
CA SER A 220 -11.24 -2.35 -2.55
C SER A 220 -12.46 -3.26 -2.45
N PHE A 221 -13.50 -3.03 -3.26
CA PHE A 221 -14.72 -3.86 -3.30
C PHE A 221 -14.42 -5.25 -3.85
N ILE A 222 -13.61 -5.33 -4.92
CA ILE A 222 -13.19 -6.61 -5.53
C ILE A 222 -12.36 -7.43 -4.54
N HIS A 223 -11.41 -6.79 -3.85
CA HIS A 223 -10.58 -7.45 -2.84
C HIS A 223 -11.42 -7.97 -1.68
N LYS A 224 -12.28 -7.13 -1.09
CA LYS A 224 -13.15 -7.50 0.04
C LYS A 224 -14.15 -8.61 -0.31
N ALA A 225 -14.72 -8.59 -1.52
CA ALA A 225 -15.59 -9.66 -1.99
C ALA A 225 -14.83 -10.99 -2.13
N THR A 226 -13.61 -10.94 -2.68
CA THR A 226 -12.74 -12.12 -2.77
C THR A 226 -12.35 -12.64 -1.38
N GLU A 227 -12.00 -11.75 -0.45
CA GLU A 227 -11.66 -12.10 0.93
C GLU A 227 -12.87 -12.72 1.66
N SER A 228 -14.07 -12.17 1.47
CA SER A 228 -15.31 -12.72 2.02
C SER A 228 -15.59 -14.12 1.49
N HIS A 229 -15.44 -14.32 0.17
CA HIS A 229 -15.54 -15.63 -0.44
C HIS A 229 -14.50 -16.61 0.11
N LEU A 230 -13.24 -16.19 0.26
CA LEU A 230 -12.21 -17.03 0.86
C LEU A 230 -12.47 -17.34 2.33
N ALA A 231 -13.05 -16.41 3.09
CA ALA A 231 -13.41 -16.63 4.48
C ALA A 231 -14.51 -17.69 4.64
N GLU A 232 -15.44 -17.75 3.69
CA GLU A 232 -16.54 -18.72 3.69
C GLU A 232 -16.11 -20.08 3.12
N PHE A 233 -15.46 -20.10 1.96
CA PHE A 233 -15.17 -21.34 1.21
C PHE A 233 -13.74 -21.85 1.40
N GLY A 234 -12.85 -21.06 2.00
CA GLY A 234 -11.44 -21.40 2.21
C GLY A 234 -10.57 -21.40 0.95
N THR A 235 -11.15 -21.31 -0.25
CA THR A 235 -10.43 -21.32 -1.52
C THR A 235 -11.24 -20.64 -2.62
N ILE A 236 -10.57 -20.20 -3.68
CA ILE A 236 -11.18 -19.75 -4.94
C ILE A 236 -10.45 -20.42 -6.12
N THR A 237 -11.16 -20.70 -7.21
CA THR A 237 -10.59 -21.33 -8.41
C THR A 237 -10.84 -20.49 -9.67
N PRO A 238 -9.85 -20.33 -10.57
CA PRO A 238 -8.46 -20.80 -10.44
C PRO A 238 -7.70 -20.08 -9.32
N LYS A 239 -6.69 -20.73 -8.72
CA LYS A 239 -5.87 -20.13 -7.65
C LYS A 239 -4.83 -19.18 -8.27
N PRO A 240 -4.99 -17.85 -8.18
CA PRO A 240 -4.05 -16.92 -8.81
C PRO A 240 -2.72 -16.90 -8.02
N LEU A 241 -1.59 -16.78 -8.73
CA LEU A 241 -0.25 -16.69 -8.13
C LEU A 241 0.06 -15.35 -7.44
N TYR A 242 -0.89 -14.41 -7.47
CA TYR A 242 -0.76 -13.05 -6.97
C TYR A 242 -1.88 -12.73 -5.97
N TYR A 243 -1.69 -11.67 -5.17
CA TYR A 243 -2.64 -11.10 -4.19
C TYR A 243 -2.86 -11.91 -2.91
N ILE A 244 -2.73 -13.24 -2.96
CA ILE A 244 -3.01 -14.12 -1.82
C ILE A 244 -2.27 -13.73 -0.54
N GLY A 245 -1.05 -13.19 -0.63
CA GLY A 245 -0.31 -12.72 0.54
C GLY A 245 -1.01 -11.59 1.30
N GLN A 246 -1.71 -10.67 0.62
CA GLN A 246 -2.55 -9.68 1.30
C GLN A 246 -3.74 -10.38 1.96
N TYR A 247 -4.49 -11.17 1.20
CA TYR A 247 -5.71 -11.82 1.67
C TYR A 247 -5.44 -12.71 2.89
N ALA A 248 -4.28 -13.37 2.92
CA ALA A 248 -3.82 -14.14 4.07
C ALA A 248 -3.70 -13.30 5.36
N LEU A 249 -3.26 -12.04 5.27
CA LEU A 249 -3.18 -11.16 6.43
C LEU A 249 -4.56 -10.65 6.87
N VAL A 250 -5.46 -10.37 5.91
CA VAL A 250 -6.84 -9.98 6.21
C VAL A 250 -7.57 -11.14 6.89
N LEU A 251 -7.49 -12.36 6.33
CA LEU A 251 -8.08 -13.54 6.94
C LEU A 251 -7.43 -13.96 8.26
N PHE A 252 -6.14 -13.66 8.45
CA PHE A 252 -5.49 -13.82 9.75
C PHE A 252 -6.13 -12.92 10.81
N ALA A 253 -6.40 -11.66 10.48
CA ALA A 253 -7.10 -10.73 11.37
C ALA A 253 -8.56 -11.14 11.60
N TYR A 254 -9.25 -11.58 10.55
CA TYR A 254 -10.65 -12.01 10.60
C TYR A 254 -10.85 -13.31 11.38
N HIS A 255 -10.27 -14.42 10.95
CA HIS A 255 -10.45 -15.71 11.63
C HIS A 255 -9.70 -15.79 12.97
N GLY A 256 -8.51 -15.18 13.05
CA GLY A 256 -7.70 -15.22 14.27
C GLY A 256 -8.27 -14.30 15.34
N PHE A 257 -8.59 -13.05 14.98
CA PHE A 257 -8.87 -11.99 15.94
C PHE A 257 -10.24 -11.34 15.76
N GLN A 258 -11.13 -11.95 14.98
CA GLN A 258 -12.53 -11.54 14.83
C GLN A 258 -12.67 -10.08 14.36
N ILE A 259 -11.67 -9.56 13.63
CA ILE A 259 -11.72 -8.22 13.04
C ILE A 259 -12.48 -8.34 11.72
N PRO A 260 -13.59 -7.61 11.52
CA PRO A 260 -14.34 -7.64 10.26
C PRO A 260 -13.44 -7.41 9.05
N ILE A 261 -13.69 -8.14 7.95
CA ILE A 261 -12.92 -8.05 6.71
C ILE A 261 -12.81 -6.60 6.25
N ASP A 262 -13.91 -5.85 6.29
CA ASP A 262 -13.92 -4.43 5.94
C ASP A 262 -12.91 -3.60 6.72
N LEU A 263 -12.83 -3.79 8.04
CA LEU A 263 -11.88 -3.05 8.88
C LEU A 263 -10.46 -3.54 8.68
N ALA A 264 -10.28 -4.86 8.59
CA ALA A 264 -8.99 -5.48 8.40
C ALA A 264 -8.35 -5.04 7.08
N ASP A 265 -9.06 -5.15 5.95
CA ASP A 265 -8.60 -4.69 4.64
C ASP A 265 -8.38 -3.18 4.63
N THR A 266 -9.40 -2.37 4.94
CA THR A 266 -9.35 -0.90 4.80
C THR A 266 -8.17 -0.27 5.55
N PHE A 267 -7.84 -0.79 6.73
CA PHE A 267 -6.77 -0.23 7.58
C PHE A 267 -5.43 -0.95 7.50
N LEU A 268 -5.33 -2.11 6.83
CA LEU A 268 -4.09 -2.92 6.80
C LEU A 268 -2.87 -2.10 6.37
N VAL A 269 -2.88 -1.55 5.15
CA VAL A 269 -1.73 -0.82 4.61
C VAL A 269 -1.52 0.55 5.27
N PRO A 270 -2.54 1.41 5.46
CA PRO A 270 -2.34 2.71 6.09
C PRO A 270 -1.75 2.60 7.50
N VAL A 271 -2.24 1.67 8.32
CA VAL A 271 -1.75 1.46 9.69
C VAL A 271 -0.35 0.84 9.71
N LEU A 272 -0.12 -0.23 8.93
CA LEU A 272 1.20 -0.85 8.88
C LEU A 272 2.26 0.12 8.35
N THR A 273 1.94 0.95 7.35
CA THR A 273 2.85 1.97 6.82
C THR A 273 3.16 3.01 7.90
N ALA A 274 2.13 3.56 8.55
CA ALA A 274 2.30 4.58 9.58
C ALA A 274 3.11 4.11 10.80
N LEU A 275 3.03 2.82 11.14
CA LEU A 275 3.79 2.23 12.23
C LEU A 275 5.20 1.81 11.78
N LEU A 276 5.31 0.95 10.76
CA LEU A 276 6.57 0.30 10.40
C LEU A 276 7.53 1.22 9.65
N LEU A 277 7.05 2.12 8.78
CA LEU A 277 7.93 2.94 7.95
C LEU A 277 8.77 3.93 8.77
N PRO A 278 8.20 4.75 9.70
CA PRO A 278 9.02 5.63 10.54
C PRO A 278 10.07 4.88 11.36
N MET A 279 9.74 3.67 11.82
CA MET A 279 10.66 2.86 12.61
C MET A 279 11.80 2.28 11.80
N ALA A 280 11.50 1.71 10.62
CA ALA A 280 12.50 1.21 9.69
C ALA A 280 13.40 2.35 9.18
N TRP A 281 12.81 3.52 8.92
CA TRP A 281 13.56 4.71 8.54
C TRP A 281 14.51 5.14 9.66
N TYR A 282 14.01 5.25 10.89
CA TYR A 282 14.85 5.62 12.04
C TYR A 282 15.96 4.59 12.27
N PHE A 283 15.66 3.30 12.11
CA PHE A 283 16.64 2.22 12.18
C PHE A 283 17.78 2.42 11.18
N ALA A 284 17.46 2.59 9.89
CA ALA A 284 18.45 2.87 8.85
C ALA A 284 19.23 4.16 9.15
N ALA A 285 18.55 5.23 9.54
CA ALA A 285 19.15 6.54 9.76
C ALA A 285 20.12 6.58 10.95
N VAL A 286 19.85 5.85 12.03
CA VAL A 286 20.79 5.75 13.17
C VAL A 286 22.09 5.06 12.72
N HIS A 287 22.01 4.08 11.83
CA HIS A 287 23.17 3.37 11.29
C HIS A 287 23.98 4.24 10.33
N ILE A 288 23.32 4.97 9.44
CA ILE A 288 23.94 5.84 8.44
C ILE A 288 24.56 7.07 9.10
N THR A 289 23.78 7.82 9.88
CA THR A 289 24.20 9.14 10.38
C THR A 289 25.06 9.06 11.64
N ARG A 290 25.00 7.93 12.38
CA ARG A 290 25.63 7.71 13.70
C ARG A 290 25.23 8.70 14.81
N LYS A 291 24.51 9.78 14.48
CA LYS A 291 24.01 10.82 15.38
C LYS A 291 22.50 10.70 15.50
N ARG A 292 22.00 10.14 16.60
CA ARG A 292 20.56 9.89 16.81
C ARG A 292 19.66 11.11 16.62
N GLY A 293 20.12 12.31 17.00
CA GLY A 293 19.34 13.54 16.82
C GLY A 293 19.30 14.04 15.37
N VAL A 294 20.22 13.61 14.51
CA VAL A 294 20.17 13.84 13.06
C VAL A 294 19.31 12.76 12.41
N ALA A 295 19.46 11.50 12.84
CA ALA A 295 18.59 10.40 12.41
C ALA A 295 17.10 10.67 12.63
N MET A 296 16.72 11.35 13.72
CA MET A 296 15.32 11.80 13.91
C MET A 296 14.90 12.83 12.87
N LEU A 297 15.78 13.77 12.51
CA LEU A 297 15.45 14.80 11.53
C LEU A 297 15.26 14.24 10.13
N THR A 298 15.99 13.19 9.75
CA THR A 298 15.81 12.61 8.42
C THR A 298 14.42 12.00 8.23
N LEU A 299 13.64 11.73 9.28
CA LEU A 299 12.25 11.25 9.18
C LEU A 299 11.35 12.20 8.38
N THR A 300 11.69 13.49 8.29
CA THR A 300 10.97 14.42 7.41
C THR A 300 11.06 14.01 5.94
N GLY A 301 12.08 13.24 5.57
CA GLY A 301 12.26 12.69 4.22
C GLY A 301 11.21 11.66 3.82
N ILE A 302 10.39 11.14 4.75
CA ILE A 302 9.23 10.29 4.41
C ILE A 302 8.29 11.03 3.46
N PHE A 303 8.13 12.33 3.62
CA PHE A 303 7.31 13.18 2.75
C PHE A 303 8.00 13.55 1.42
N LEU A 304 9.12 12.92 1.07
CA LEU A 304 9.68 12.93 -0.29
C LEU A 304 9.37 11.63 -1.05
N LEU A 305 8.81 10.63 -0.36
CA LEU A 305 8.39 9.38 -0.98
C LEU A 305 7.05 9.54 -1.69
N PRO A 306 6.77 8.73 -2.72
CA PRO A 306 5.42 8.62 -3.26
C PRO A 306 4.51 7.95 -2.22
N LEU A 307 3.75 8.75 -1.47
CA LEU A 307 2.87 8.27 -0.39
C LEU A 307 1.49 7.81 -0.88
N SER A 308 1.07 8.25 -2.08
CA SER A 308 -0.22 7.90 -2.68
C SER A 308 -0.51 6.40 -2.73
N PRO A 309 0.44 5.49 -3.05
CA PRO A 309 0.14 4.06 -3.02
C PRO A 309 -0.30 3.52 -1.65
N PHE A 310 -0.03 4.22 -0.54
CA PHE A 310 -0.30 3.71 0.82
C PHE A 310 -1.61 4.25 1.44
N ILE A 311 -2.44 5.00 0.69
CA ILE A 311 -3.71 5.53 1.21
C ILE A 311 -4.85 4.50 1.20
N VAL A 312 -4.70 3.41 0.43
CA VAL A 312 -5.67 2.31 0.29
C VAL A 312 -4.90 0.99 0.34
N THR A 313 -5.54 -0.03 0.91
CA THR A 313 -4.99 -1.40 0.88
C THR A 313 -5.17 -2.00 -0.50
N THR A 314 -4.04 -2.31 -1.13
CA THR A 314 -3.97 -3.15 -2.33
C THR A 314 -2.77 -4.07 -2.19
N PRO A 315 -2.73 -5.20 -2.93
CA PRO A 315 -1.59 -6.10 -2.82
C PRO A 315 -0.29 -5.43 -3.29
N GLN A 316 -0.36 -4.56 -4.32
CA GLN A 316 0.79 -3.77 -4.74
C GLN A 316 1.28 -2.82 -3.65
N ALA A 317 0.37 -2.14 -2.94
CA ALA A 317 0.74 -1.22 -1.87
C ALA A 317 1.42 -1.93 -0.69
N LEU A 318 0.89 -3.09 -0.30
CA LEU A 318 1.49 -3.92 0.75
C LEU A 318 2.88 -4.43 0.33
N ALA A 319 3.03 -4.89 -0.91
CA ALA A 319 4.33 -5.34 -1.43
C ALA A 319 5.34 -4.19 -1.57
N ASN A 320 4.88 -2.98 -1.93
CA ASN A 320 5.67 -1.76 -1.94
C ASN A 320 6.22 -1.43 -0.54
N LEU A 321 5.37 -1.51 0.49
CA LEU A 321 5.80 -1.33 1.88
C LEU A 321 6.85 -2.37 2.26
N TRP A 322 6.62 -3.66 1.98
CA TRP A 322 7.57 -4.72 2.29
C TRP A 322 8.92 -4.54 1.58
N THR A 323 8.91 -4.11 0.32
CA THR A 323 10.13 -3.77 -0.43
C THR A 323 10.91 -2.66 0.26
N LEU A 324 10.23 -1.57 0.63
CA LEU A 324 10.85 -0.44 1.30
C LEU A 324 11.39 -0.81 2.69
N LEU A 325 10.64 -1.59 3.47
CA LEU A 325 11.09 -2.10 4.77
C LEU A 325 12.34 -2.98 4.63
N LEU A 326 12.40 -3.85 3.61
CA LEU A 326 13.57 -4.69 3.33
C LEU A 326 14.80 -3.84 2.97
N VAL A 327 14.63 -2.83 2.11
CA VAL A 327 15.73 -1.92 1.73
C VAL A 327 16.24 -1.13 2.94
N LEU A 328 15.36 -0.69 3.83
CA LEU A 328 15.75 0.00 5.06
C LEU A 328 16.41 -0.96 6.07
N ALA A 329 15.89 -2.19 6.20
CA ALA A 329 16.44 -3.24 7.06
C ALA A 329 17.83 -3.70 6.62
N SER A 330 18.14 -3.63 5.31
CA SER A 330 19.43 -4.07 4.77
C SER A 330 20.58 -3.08 5.03
N VAL A 331 20.29 -1.84 5.44
CA VAL A 331 21.29 -0.77 5.61
C VAL A 331 22.49 -1.16 6.48
N PRO A 332 22.34 -1.80 7.66
CA PRO A 332 23.50 -2.26 8.41
C PRO A 332 24.35 -3.26 7.62
N TYR A 333 23.73 -4.18 6.88
CA TYR A 333 24.43 -5.13 6.01
C TYR A 333 25.17 -4.43 4.87
N LEU A 334 24.58 -3.38 4.29
CA LEU A 334 25.23 -2.51 3.32
C LEU A 334 26.44 -1.76 3.92
N LEU A 335 26.42 -1.47 5.22
CA LEU A 335 27.53 -0.89 5.98
C LEU A 335 28.46 -1.94 6.59
N GLU A 336 28.45 -3.17 6.06
CA GLU A 336 29.30 -4.30 6.48
C GLU A 336 29.11 -4.75 7.94
N LYS A 337 27.95 -4.45 8.53
CA LYS A 337 27.51 -5.01 9.81
C LYS A 337 26.73 -6.30 9.55
N GLU A 338 26.92 -7.33 10.37
CA GLU A 338 26.31 -8.65 10.15
C GLU A 338 24.79 -8.75 10.47
N HIS A 339 24.17 -7.68 10.98
CA HIS A 339 22.81 -7.71 11.52
C HIS A 339 21.90 -6.67 10.87
N PRO A 340 20.69 -7.00 10.38
CA PRO A 340 20.08 -8.32 10.42
C PRO A 340 20.78 -9.29 9.46
N ARG A 341 20.78 -10.57 9.83
CA ARG A 341 21.37 -11.62 8.99
C ARG A 341 20.60 -11.73 7.68
N LEU A 342 21.28 -12.10 6.59
CA LEU A 342 20.66 -12.29 5.27
C LEU A 342 19.39 -13.16 5.31
N ARG A 343 19.34 -14.19 6.17
CA ARG A 343 18.15 -15.05 6.32
C ARG A 343 16.89 -14.27 6.72
N VAL A 344 17.04 -13.20 7.50
CA VAL A 344 15.92 -12.32 7.89
C VAL A 344 15.38 -11.58 6.66
N LEU A 345 16.29 -11.04 5.83
CA LEU A 345 15.93 -10.37 4.59
C LEU A 345 15.30 -11.34 3.58
N PHE A 346 15.75 -12.60 3.55
CA PHE A 346 15.18 -13.64 2.69
C PHE A 346 13.70 -13.90 3.00
N VAL A 347 13.33 -14.02 4.28
CA VAL A 347 11.94 -14.24 4.69
C VAL A 347 11.05 -13.12 4.15
N SER A 348 11.48 -11.86 4.28
CA SER A 348 10.70 -10.76 3.71
C SER A 348 10.70 -10.76 2.19
N ALA A 349 11.79 -11.12 1.51
CA ALA A 349 11.80 -11.17 0.04
C ALA A 349 10.79 -12.19 -0.50
N VAL A 350 10.68 -13.35 0.16
CA VAL A 350 9.66 -14.37 -0.16
C VAL A 350 8.26 -13.83 0.15
N ALA A 351 8.05 -13.19 1.30
CA ALA A 351 6.76 -12.59 1.63
C ALA A 351 6.33 -11.55 0.57
N THR A 352 7.23 -10.66 0.13
CA THR A 352 6.93 -9.67 -0.93
C THR A 352 6.49 -10.34 -2.23
N LEU A 353 7.14 -11.44 -2.62
CA LEU A 353 6.78 -12.21 -3.82
C LEU A 353 5.38 -12.83 -3.73
N LEU A 354 5.02 -13.37 -2.56
CA LEU A 354 3.70 -13.95 -2.33
C LEU A 354 2.57 -12.91 -2.21
N ILE A 355 2.91 -11.65 -1.88
CA ILE A 355 1.96 -10.54 -1.93
C ILE A 355 1.73 -10.11 -3.38
N HIS A 356 2.79 -9.69 -4.08
CA HIS A 356 2.66 -9.17 -5.44
C HIS A 356 3.96 -9.32 -6.26
N PRO A 357 3.94 -10.00 -7.43
CA PRO A 357 5.12 -10.26 -8.25
C PRO A 357 5.89 -9.01 -8.75
N ILE A 358 5.19 -7.95 -9.17
CA ILE A 358 5.81 -6.69 -9.67
C ILE A 358 6.83 -6.12 -8.67
N ALA A 359 6.53 -6.12 -7.36
CA ALA A 359 7.47 -5.66 -6.34
C ALA A 359 8.35 -6.81 -5.78
N GLY A 360 7.79 -8.02 -5.73
CA GLY A 360 8.46 -9.21 -5.18
C GLY A 360 9.65 -9.71 -5.99
N ILE A 361 9.53 -9.76 -7.33
CA ILE A 361 10.63 -10.19 -8.21
C ILE A 361 11.85 -9.26 -8.06
N PRO A 362 11.72 -7.92 -8.16
CA PRO A 362 12.82 -7.00 -7.88
C PRO A 362 13.41 -7.15 -6.48
N THR A 363 12.55 -7.36 -5.48
CA THR A 363 12.99 -7.55 -4.09
C THR A 363 13.82 -8.83 -3.92
N LEU A 364 13.42 -9.93 -4.55
CA LEU A 364 14.16 -11.19 -4.54
C LEU A 364 15.51 -11.05 -5.26
N LEU A 365 15.54 -10.36 -6.40
CA LEU A 365 16.79 -10.06 -7.12
C LEU A 365 17.73 -9.18 -6.31
N TYR A 366 17.20 -8.17 -5.61
CA TYR A 366 17.99 -7.37 -4.69
C TYR A 366 18.61 -8.22 -3.57
N PHE A 367 17.83 -9.12 -2.97
CA PHE A 367 18.35 -10.08 -1.99
C PHE A 367 19.46 -10.97 -2.60
N MET A 368 19.31 -11.45 -3.84
CA MET A 368 20.34 -12.22 -4.54
C MET A 368 21.61 -11.38 -4.77
N PHE A 369 21.51 -10.09 -5.09
CA PHE A 369 22.67 -9.19 -5.19
C PHE A 369 23.38 -9.02 -3.84
N LEU A 370 22.65 -8.88 -2.73
CA LEU A 370 23.25 -8.82 -1.40
C LEU A 370 23.98 -10.12 -1.02
N SER A 371 23.45 -11.27 -1.44
CA SER A 371 23.97 -12.60 -1.13
C SER A 371 25.16 -13.02 -1.99
N THR A 372 25.33 -12.39 -3.16
CA THR A 372 26.41 -12.66 -4.13
C THR A 372 27.52 -11.61 -4.10
N ASP A 373 27.60 -10.83 -3.02
CA ASP A 373 28.61 -9.78 -2.86
C ASP A 373 30.05 -10.37 -2.97
N PRO A 374 30.86 -9.93 -3.96
CA PRO A 374 32.19 -10.48 -4.22
C PRO A 374 33.12 -10.51 -3.00
N HIS A 375 32.97 -9.56 -2.08
CA HIS A 375 33.78 -9.48 -0.87
C HIS A 375 33.39 -10.49 0.21
N SER A 376 32.20 -11.10 0.11
CA SER A 376 31.71 -12.16 1.01
C SER A 376 31.80 -13.56 0.41
N THR A 377 32.01 -13.68 -0.91
CA THR A 377 31.97 -14.97 -1.62
C THR A 377 33.24 -15.80 -1.47
N ASN A 378 33.09 -17.13 -1.58
CA ASN A 378 34.18 -18.09 -1.47
C ASN A 378 35.35 -17.72 -2.41
N PRO A 379 36.55 -17.43 -1.89
CA PRO A 379 37.70 -17.00 -2.69
C PRO A 379 38.20 -18.07 -3.68
N ARG A 380 37.68 -19.30 -3.59
CA ARG A 380 38.05 -20.42 -4.47
C ARG A 380 37.37 -20.40 -5.85
N THR A 381 36.31 -19.62 -6.08
CA THR A 381 35.56 -19.61 -7.37
C THR A 381 35.23 -18.19 -7.89
N PRO A 382 36.22 -17.27 -8.00
CA PRO A 382 35.96 -15.86 -8.34
C PRO A 382 35.38 -15.66 -9.75
N LYS A 383 35.78 -16.48 -10.73
CA LYS A 383 35.26 -16.41 -12.10
C LYS A 383 33.77 -16.77 -12.16
N THR A 384 33.37 -17.85 -11.50
CA THR A 384 31.97 -18.30 -11.44
C THR A 384 31.07 -17.24 -10.80
N ASN A 385 31.51 -16.63 -9.68
CA ASN A 385 30.72 -15.59 -9.01
C ASN A 385 30.53 -14.34 -9.87
N ARG A 386 31.55 -13.97 -10.66
CA ARG A 386 31.45 -12.86 -11.61
C ARG A 386 30.44 -13.16 -12.71
N ILE A 387 30.45 -14.38 -13.27
CA ILE A 387 29.48 -14.80 -14.29
C ILE A 387 28.06 -14.81 -13.71
N VAL A 388 27.87 -15.42 -12.55
CA VAL A 388 26.56 -15.44 -11.85
C VAL A 388 26.05 -14.02 -11.63
N ARG A 389 26.90 -13.11 -11.16
CA ARG A 389 26.50 -11.71 -10.95
C ARG A 389 26.14 -11.00 -12.25
N LEU A 390 26.87 -11.23 -13.34
CA LEU A 390 26.55 -10.65 -14.64
C LEU A 390 25.22 -11.18 -15.19
N LEU A 391 24.96 -12.49 -15.04
CA LEU A 391 23.68 -13.10 -15.39
C LEU A 391 22.54 -12.55 -14.53
N LEU A 392 22.76 -12.33 -13.22
CA LEU A 392 21.78 -11.70 -12.34
C LEU A 392 21.47 -10.25 -12.76
N ILE A 393 22.48 -9.47 -13.16
CA ILE A 393 22.28 -8.10 -13.68
C ILE A 393 21.46 -8.14 -14.97
N ALA A 394 21.84 -8.99 -15.93
CA ALA A 394 21.13 -9.13 -17.19
C ALA A 394 19.67 -9.55 -16.95
N CYS A 395 19.45 -10.55 -16.09
CA CYS A 395 18.12 -11.02 -15.69
C CYS A 395 17.31 -9.89 -15.04
N ALA A 396 17.90 -9.14 -14.11
CA ALA A 396 17.20 -8.07 -13.41
C ALA A 396 16.68 -6.96 -14.34
N CYS A 397 17.35 -6.69 -15.46
CA CYS A 397 16.93 -5.68 -16.43
C CYS A 397 15.72 -6.09 -17.29
N ILE A 398 15.41 -7.38 -17.41
CA ILE A 398 14.39 -7.89 -18.36
C ILE A 398 13.32 -8.78 -17.73
N VAL A 399 13.50 -9.19 -16.47
CA VAL A 399 12.62 -10.20 -15.84
C VAL A 399 11.16 -9.75 -15.75
N LEU A 400 10.87 -8.45 -15.55
CA LEU A 400 9.48 -8.00 -15.44
C LEU A 400 8.78 -8.02 -16.80
N PRO A 401 9.32 -7.44 -17.89
CA PRO A 401 8.79 -7.64 -19.24
C PRO A 401 8.59 -9.12 -19.58
N LEU A 402 9.58 -9.96 -19.29
CA LEU A 402 9.48 -11.40 -19.55
C LEU A 402 8.36 -12.07 -18.74
N SER A 403 8.13 -11.63 -17.50
CA SER A 403 7.03 -12.15 -16.69
C SER A 403 5.65 -11.79 -17.26
N PHE A 404 5.49 -10.60 -17.84
CA PHE A 404 4.25 -10.22 -18.52
C PHE A 404 4.05 -10.99 -19.82
N VAL A 405 5.12 -11.19 -20.60
CA VAL A 405 5.07 -12.07 -21.80
C VAL A 405 4.67 -13.49 -21.42
N ALA A 406 5.30 -14.05 -20.38
CA ALA A 406 4.95 -15.38 -19.89
C ALA A 406 3.49 -15.46 -19.41
N ASN A 407 3.01 -14.45 -18.68
CA ASN A 407 1.61 -14.41 -18.22
C ASN A 407 0.61 -14.33 -19.38
N SER A 408 0.90 -13.51 -20.39
CA SER A 408 0.09 -13.38 -21.61
C SER A 408 -0.01 -14.72 -22.35
N LEU A 409 1.11 -15.44 -22.51
CA LEU A 409 1.15 -16.77 -23.12
C LEU A 409 0.41 -17.85 -22.32
N MET A 410 0.36 -17.73 -20.99
CA MET A 410 -0.32 -18.69 -20.12
C MET A 410 -1.83 -18.42 -19.97
N SER A 411 -2.27 -17.18 -20.23
CA SER A 411 -3.64 -16.73 -20.00
C SER A 411 -4.41 -16.45 -21.29
N ASP A 412 -3.86 -16.82 -22.44
CA ASP A 412 -4.37 -16.54 -23.79
C ASP A 412 -4.74 -15.05 -24.03
N GLN A 413 -4.08 -14.13 -23.31
CA GLN A 413 -4.29 -12.69 -23.45
C GLN A 413 -3.41 -12.13 -24.56
N SER A 414 -3.95 -11.22 -25.38
CA SER A 414 -3.16 -10.52 -26.40
C SER A 414 -2.22 -9.48 -25.76
N LEU A 415 -0.96 -9.50 -26.18
CA LEU A 415 0.05 -8.50 -25.82
C LEU A 415 0.66 -7.97 -27.12
N GLY A 416 0.49 -6.67 -27.37
CA GLY A 416 1.08 -6.00 -28.52
C GLY A 416 2.56 -5.69 -28.29
N LEU A 417 3.34 -5.69 -29.37
CA LEU A 417 4.74 -5.28 -29.36
C LEU A 417 4.92 -4.12 -30.34
N ASN A 418 5.23 -2.95 -29.81
CA ASN A 418 5.48 -1.75 -30.62
C ASN A 418 6.97 -1.52 -30.80
N TRP A 419 7.55 -2.12 -31.85
CA TRP A 419 8.97 -1.98 -32.14
C TRP A 419 9.36 -0.57 -32.63
N ALA A 420 8.39 0.22 -33.14
CA ALA A 420 8.63 1.55 -33.68
C ALA A 420 8.91 2.60 -32.58
N SER A 421 8.54 2.31 -31.32
CA SER A 421 8.75 3.19 -30.16
C SER A 421 10.21 3.25 -29.67
N LEU A 422 11.12 2.41 -30.20
CA LEU A 422 12.54 2.38 -29.85
C LEU A 422 13.36 3.58 -30.40
N ASN A 423 12.75 4.53 -31.11
CA ASN A 423 13.44 5.68 -31.68
C ASN A 423 13.80 6.73 -30.60
N PRO A 424 15.08 6.96 -30.25
CA PRO A 424 15.45 7.91 -29.18
C PRO A 424 14.93 9.34 -29.35
N VAL A 425 14.60 9.75 -30.59
CA VAL A 425 14.07 11.09 -30.89
C VAL A 425 12.65 11.27 -30.33
N THR A 426 11.80 10.24 -30.36
CA THR A 426 10.43 10.31 -29.80
C THR A 426 10.44 10.40 -28.27
N TRP A 427 11.50 9.91 -27.63
CA TRP A 427 11.71 10.00 -26.19
C TRP A 427 12.10 11.40 -25.76
N VAL A 428 12.99 12.06 -26.51
CA VAL A 428 13.40 13.43 -26.18
C VAL A 428 12.28 14.42 -26.47
N SER A 429 11.51 14.23 -27.56
CA SER A 429 10.39 15.11 -27.89
C SER A 429 9.19 14.97 -26.95
N SER A 430 9.06 13.86 -26.22
CA SER A 430 8.03 13.66 -25.19
C SER A 430 8.40 14.26 -23.82
N LEU A 431 9.64 14.74 -23.63
CA LEU A 431 10.04 15.47 -22.43
C LEU A 431 9.48 16.90 -22.45
N ASN A 432 8.26 17.06 -21.96
CA ASN A 432 7.65 18.39 -21.82
C ASN A 432 8.17 19.11 -20.56
N LEU A 433 9.32 19.77 -20.69
CA LEU A 433 9.92 20.55 -19.60
C LEU A 433 9.07 21.77 -19.17
N ALA A 434 8.15 22.24 -20.02
CA ALA A 434 7.26 23.36 -19.67
C ALA A 434 6.30 23.00 -18.52
N VAL A 435 6.04 21.71 -18.32
CA VAL A 435 5.22 21.20 -17.20
C VAL A 435 5.86 21.53 -15.85
N PHE A 436 7.18 21.70 -15.73
CA PHE A 436 7.79 22.09 -14.44
C PHE A 436 7.53 23.55 -14.04
N PHE A 437 7.11 24.40 -14.99
CA PHE A 437 6.93 25.84 -14.78
C PHE A 437 5.50 26.31 -15.11
N GLU A 438 4.53 25.39 -15.14
CA GLU A 438 3.13 25.76 -15.27
C GLU A 438 2.70 26.60 -14.06
N ASN A 439 2.13 27.77 -14.33
CA ASN A 439 1.68 28.72 -13.31
C ASN A 439 0.22 29.08 -13.62
N ARG A 440 -0.66 28.92 -12.63
CA ARG A 440 -2.08 29.29 -12.73
C ARG A 440 -2.47 30.44 -11.80
N PHE A 441 -1.48 31.22 -11.37
CA PHE A 441 -1.60 32.39 -10.50
C PHE A 441 -2.28 32.06 -9.16
N SER A 442 -2.02 30.87 -8.63
CA SER A 442 -2.50 30.41 -7.33
C SER A 442 -1.30 29.97 -6.49
N PRO A 443 -0.57 30.89 -5.84
CA PRO A 443 0.77 30.63 -5.31
C PRO A 443 0.91 29.40 -4.41
N LEU A 444 -0.12 29.11 -3.58
CA LEU A 444 -0.13 27.93 -2.73
C LEU A 444 -0.25 26.64 -3.56
N MET A 445 -1.14 26.62 -4.55
CA MET A 445 -1.32 25.47 -5.44
C MET A 445 -0.17 25.33 -6.42
N ASP A 446 0.37 26.43 -6.93
CA ASP A 446 1.59 26.44 -7.75
C ASP A 446 2.75 25.79 -6.99
N LEU A 447 2.93 26.10 -5.69
CA LEU A 447 3.93 25.46 -4.85
C LEU A 447 3.67 23.96 -4.67
N VAL A 448 2.42 23.58 -4.39
CA VAL A 448 2.03 22.17 -4.23
C VAL A 448 2.34 21.38 -5.50
N TYR A 449 1.94 21.87 -6.66
CA TYR A 449 2.16 21.19 -7.94
C TYR A 449 3.63 21.23 -8.40
N LEU A 450 4.37 22.31 -8.09
CA LEU A 450 5.81 22.36 -8.30
C LEU A 450 6.52 21.26 -7.49
N TYR A 451 6.15 21.09 -6.22
CA TYR A 451 6.65 19.99 -5.41
C TYR A 451 6.25 18.64 -6.01
N GLY A 452 4.97 18.43 -6.34
CA GLY A 452 4.47 17.15 -6.86
C GLY A 452 5.21 16.67 -8.10
N ARG A 453 5.43 17.57 -9.06
CA ARG A 453 6.16 17.30 -10.30
C ARG A 453 7.66 17.09 -10.06
N SER A 454 8.21 17.68 -9.00
CA SER A 454 9.65 17.67 -8.71
C SER A 454 10.07 16.69 -7.62
N ALA A 455 9.15 16.05 -6.89
CA ALA A 455 9.46 15.25 -5.71
C ALA A 455 10.46 14.12 -6.00
N MET A 456 10.23 13.36 -7.09
CA MET A 456 11.15 12.31 -7.53
C MET A 456 12.52 12.88 -7.93
N VAL A 457 12.54 14.03 -8.61
CA VAL A 457 13.79 14.71 -9.00
C VAL A 457 14.57 15.17 -7.77
N ILE A 458 13.91 15.79 -6.80
CA ILE A 458 14.52 16.23 -5.53
C ILE A 458 15.13 15.01 -4.80
N LEU A 459 14.38 13.91 -4.73
CA LEU A 459 14.85 12.66 -4.12
C LEU A 459 16.11 12.14 -4.83
N VAL A 460 16.08 12.06 -6.17
CA VAL A 460 17.21 11.61 -6.99
C VAL A 460 18.41 12.53 -6.82
N LEU A 461 18.23 13.85 -6.80
CA LEU A 461 19.31 14.83 -6.63
C LEU A 461 19.98 14.70 -5.25
N ILE A 462 19.21 14.55 -4.17
CA ILE A 462 19.77 14.35 -2.82
C ILE A 462 20.51 13.02 -2.74
N ALA A 463 19.95 11.95 -3.31
CA ALA A 463 20.60 10.64 -3.35
C ALA A 463 21.87 10.63 -4.21
N ALA A 464 21.86 11.31 -5.36
CA ALA A 464 23.01 11.46 -6.25
C ALA A 464 24.12 12.29 -5.60
N PHE A 465 23.76 13.41 -4.95
CA PHE A 465 24.69 14.19 -4.15
C PHE A 465 25.36 13.33 -3.07
N ALA A 466 24.56 12.57 -2.31
CA ALA A 466 25.08 11.67 -1.29
C ALA A 466 26.03 10.61 -1.86
N TRP A 467 25.72 10.04 -3.03
CA TRP A 467 26.61 9.10 -3.69
C TRP A 467 27.90 9.77 -4.16
N ILE A 468 27.83 10.91 -4.85
CA ILE A 468 29.01 11.62 -5.35
C ILE A 468 29.97 11.94 -4.20
N GLU A 469 29.45 12.47 -3.10
CA GLU A 469 30.23 12.86 -1.93
C GLU A 469 30.84 11.64 -1.20
N TYR A 470 30.05 10.58 -1.01
CA TYR A 470 30.41 9.49 -0.09
C TYR A 470 30.76 8.15 -0.75
N HIS A 471 30.69 8.00 -2.08
CA HIS A 471 30.90 6.69 -2.75
C HIS A 471 32.25 6.03 -2.46
N ARG A 472 33.27 6.82 -2.10
CA ARG A 472 34.61 6.31 -1.73
C ARG A 472 34.66 5.76 -0.30
N ASP A 473 33.82 6.29 0.58
CA ASP A 473 33.73 5.91 1.99
C ASP A 473 32.67 4.81 2.23
N LEU A 474 31.72 4.67 1.31
CA LEU A 474 30.70 3.64 1.36
C LEU A 474 31.26 2.28 0.93
N SER A 475 30.77 1.21 1.57
CA SER A 475 31.04 -0.15 1.13
C SER A 475 30.59 -0.36 -0.32
N ALA A 476 31.30 -1.22 -1.05
CA ALA A 476 30.92 -1.66 -2.38
C ALA A 476 29.50 -2.28 -2.43
N ARG A 477 28.98 -2.76 -1.29
CA ARG A 477 27.61 -3.29 -1.17
C ARG A 477 26.52 -2.28 -1.53
N PHE A 478 26.75 -0.97 -1.33
CA PHE A 478 25.80 0.07 -1.73
C PHE A 478 25.55 0.08 -3.25
N ARG A 479 26.47 -0.44 -4.07
CA ARG A 479 26.26 -0.58 -5.52
C ARG A 479 25.06 -1.45 -5.86
N ALA A 480 24.65 -2.38 -4.97
CA ALA A 480 23.45 -3.19 -5.18
C ALA A 480 22.18 -2.32 -5.29
N LEU A 481 22.09 -1.22 -4.53
CA LEU A 481 20.98 -0.27 -4.64
C LEU A 481 20.94 0.39 -6.02
N LEU A 482 22.09 0.88 -6.49
CA LEU A 482 22.19 1.54 -7.80
C LEU A 482 21.96 0.58 -8.96
N LEU A 483 22.40 -0.68 -8.83
CA LEU A 483 22.12 -1.72 -9.82
C LEU A 483 20.61 -2.01 -9.90
N MET A 484 19.90 -2.03 -8.77
CA MET A 484 18.44 -2.17 -8.77
C MET A 484 17.73 -0.96 -9.38
N VAL A 485 18.19 0.25 -9.06
CA VAL A 485 17.68 1.48 -9.69
C VAL A 485 17.86 1.42 -11.21
N LEU A 486 19.05 1.06 -11.69
CA LEU A 486 19.32 0.91 -13.11
C LEU A 486 18.43 -0.17 -13.75
N ALA A 487 18.38 -1.35 -13.14
CA ALA A 487 17.58 -2.47 -13.65
C ALA A 487 16.10 -2.09 -13.75
N LEU A 488 15.52 -1.51 -12.70
CA LEU A 488 14.11 -1.08 -12.70
C LEU A 488 13.85 0.04 -13.70
N THR A 489 14.77 0.98 -13.89
CA THR A 489 14.66 1.99 -14.95
C THR A 489 14.64 1.30 -16.32
N VAL A 490 15.50 0.32 -16.59
CA VAL A 490 15.46 -0.41 -17.86
C VAL A 490 14.12 -1.15 -18.04
N ASN A 491 13.62 -1.82 -17.01
CA ASN A 491 12.29 -2.47 -17.07
C ASN A 491 11.18 -1.44 -17.33
N TYR A 492 11.21 -0.29 -16.65
CA TYR A 492 10.26 0.82 -16.87
C TYR A 492 10.27 1.27 -18.32
N LEU A 493 11.45 1.56 -18.88
CA LEU A 493 11.59 2.01 -20.26
C LEU A 493 11.06 0.97 -21.25
N ILE A 494 11.39 -0.32 -21.06
CA ILE A 494 10.87 -1.41 -21.90
C ILE A 494 9.35 -1.49 -21.82
N MET A 495 8.80 -1.53 -20.60
CA MET A 495 7.36 -1.68 -20.39
C MET A 495 6.56 -0.46 -20.83
N SER A 496 7.10 0.75 -20.71
CA SER A 496 6.39 1.99 -21.07
C SER A 496 6.39 2.27 -22.57
N THR A 497 7.17 1.53 -23.37
CA THR A 497 7.32 1.81 -24.81
C THR A 497 7.14 0.60 -25.72
N ILE A 498 7.67 -0.57 -25.33
CA ILE A 498 7.68 -1.76 -26.19
C ILE A 498 6.40 -2.59 -25.99
N LEU A 499 5.94 -2.72 -24.75
CA LEU A 499 4.78 -3.56 -24.43
C LEU A 499 3.47 -2.75 -24.53
N GLU A 500 2.50 -3.30 -25.27
CA GLU A 500 1.15 -2.76 -25.36
C GLU A 500 0.14 -3.74 -24.75
N PHE A 501 -0.46 -3.35 -23.63
CA PHE A 501 -1.51 -4.14 -22.96
C PHE A 501 -2.85 -3.94 -23.68
N THR A 502 -3.05 -4.62 -24.80
CA THR A 502 -4.20 -4.44 -25.70
C THR A 502 -5.55 -4.83 -25.08
N PHE A 503 -5.54 -5.64 -24.02
CA PHE A 503 -6.73 -5.98 -23.24
C PHE A 503 -7.21 -4.86 -22.30
N LEU A 504 -6.40 -3.81 -22.09
CA LEU A 504 -6.79 -2.62 -21.32
C LEU A 504 -7.13 -1.45 -22.25
N ILE A 505 -8.05 -0.63 -21.78
CA ILE A 505 -8.35 0.69 -22.33
C ILE A 505 -7.10 1.59 -22.34
N ASP A 506 -7.00 2.46 -23.35
CA ASP A 506 -5.77 3.16 -23.72
C ASP A 506 -5.10 3.92 -22.55
N TYR A 507 -5.89 4.60 -21.72
CA TYR A 507 -5.36 5.39 -20.60
C TYR A 507 -4.86 4.54 -19.42
N GLU A 508 -5.15 3.24 -19.39
CA GLU A 508 -4.69 2.33 -18.33
C GLU A 508 -3.44 1.52 -18.70
N ARG A 509 -3.03 1.53 -19.97
CA ARG A 509 -1.91 0.71 -20.46
C ARG A 509 -0.58 1.03 -19.77
N LEU A 510 -0.37 2.28 -19.35
CA LEU A 510 0.83 2.70 -18.65
C LEU A 510 0.83 2.38 -17.15
N ASN A 511 -0.31 1.96 -16.58
CA ASN A 511 -0.45 1.74 -15.13
C ASN A 511 0.53 0.69 -14.59
N TYR A 512 0.86 -0.35 -15.37
CA TYR A 512 1.83 -1.36 -14.94
C TYR A 512 3.27 -0.82 -14.93
N ALA A 513 3.65 -0.02 -15.92
CA ALA A 513 4.98 0.55 -16.00
C ALA A 513 5.19 1.59 -14.89
N THR A 514 4.22 2.49 -14.67
CA THR A 514 4.33 3.56 -13.66
C THR A 514 4.45 3.03 -12.22
N ARG A 515 3.96 1.81 -11.93
CA ARG A 515 4.19 1.11 -10.65
C ARG A 515 5.68 0.85 -10.33
N LEU A 516 6.59 0.95 -11.29
CA LEU A 516 8.04 0.82 -11.06
C LEU A 516 8.69 2.10 -10.52
N LEU A 517 8.08 3.28 -10.72
CA LEU A 517 8.65 4.55 -10.25
C LEU A 517 8.75 4.63 -8.72
N PRO A 518 7.76 4.18 -7.92
CA PRO A 518 7.92 4.03 -6.48
C PRO A 518 9.05 3.08 -6.09
N LEU A 519 9.17 1.94 -6.76
CA LEU A 519 10.22 0.95 -6.46
C LEU A 519 11.63 1.54 -6.68
N ILE A 520 11.83 2.26 -7.79
CA ILE A 520 13.07 3.01 -8.07
C ILE A 520 13.39 3.97 -6.91
N SER A 521 12.38 4.71 -6.45
CA SER A 521 12.54 5.66 -5.34
C SER A 521 12.91 4.94 -4.04
N PHE A 522 12.32 3.77 -3.75
CA PHE A 522 12.60 2.99 -2.54
C PHE A 522 14.06 2.54 -2.46
N PHE A 523 14.66 2.08 -3.57
CA PHE A 523 16.08 1.69 -3.59
C PHE A 523 17.03 2.87 -3.41
N LEU A 524 16.59 4.12 -3.65
CA LEU A 524 17.37 5.32 -3.39
C LEU A 524 17.27 5.81 -1.93
N VAL A 525 16.32 5.30 -1.14
CA VAL A 525 16.06 5.81 0.23
C VAL A 525 17.27 5.78 1.16
N PRO A 526 18.12 4.73 1.20
CA PRO A 526 19.33 4.76 2.02
C PRO A 526 20.28 5.93 1.66
N LEU A 527 20.42 6.27 0.38
CA LEU A 527 21.21 7.41 -0.08
C LEU A 527 20.51 8.74 0.21
N LEU A 528 19.17 8.79 0.10
CA LEU A 528 18.38 9.95 0.55
C LEU A 528 18.59 10.24 2.04
N ILE A 529 18.55 9.22 2.89
CA ILE A 529 18.81 9.34 4.33
C ILE A 529 20.21 9.89 4.59
N LEU A 530 21.22 9.40 3.85
CA LEU A 530 22.60 9.89 3.95
C LEU A 530 22.70 11.37 3.55
N GLY A 531 22.11 11.75 2.41
CA GLY A 531 22.10 13.13 1.92
C GLY A 531 21.38 14.09 2.85
N LEU A 532 20.17 13.74 3.31
CA LEU A 532 19.45 14.52 4.33
C LEU A 532 20.24 14.61 5.64
N GLY A 533 20.89 13.52 6.05
CA GLY A 533 21.76 13.50 7.22
C GLY A 533 22.90 14.52 7.11
N HIS A 534 23.57 14.58 5.96
CA HIS A 534 24.60 15.57 5.67
C HIS A 534 24.04 17.00 5.74
N LEU A 535 22.94 17.27 5.03
CA LEU A 535 22.29 18.58 5.00
C LEU A 535 21.91 19.04 6.42
N PHE A 536 21.24 18.19 7.21
CA PHE A 536 20.80 18.57 8.54
C PHE A 536 21.92 18.71 9.56
N VAL A 537 23.03 17.97 9.43
CA VAL A 537 24.24 18.22 10.25
C VAL A 537 24.73 19.65 10.03
N ASN A 538 24.81 20.07 8.77
CA ASN A 538 25.32 21.40 8.42
C ASN A 538 24.34 22.51 8.83
N ILE A 539 23.03 22.30 8.65
CA ILE A 539 22.01 23.30 8.98
C ILE A 539 21.87 23.50 10.49
N LYS A 540 22.13 22.48 11.33
CA LYS A 540 22.03 22.64 12.79
C LYS A 540 22.97 23.70 13.36
N GLY A 541 24.13 23.92 12.73
CA GLY A 541 25.10 24.94 13.12
C GLY A 541 24.77 26.35 12.60
N GLN A 542 23.74 26.51 11.78
CA GLN A 542 23.41 27.76 11.12
C GLN A 542 22.54 28.69 11.98
N PRO A 543 22.42 29.99 11.63
CA PRO A 543 21.56 30.95 12.33
C PRO A 543 20.11 30.48 12.46
N LEU A 544 19.40 30.99 13.48
CA LEU A 544 17.99 30.64 13.72
C LEU A 544 17.10 30.86 12.49
N ILE A 545 17.32 31.94 11.74
CA ILE A 545 16.54 32.28 10.55
C ILE A 545 16.66 31.17 9.50
N LEU A 546 17.86 30.73 9.15
CA LEU A 546 18.05 29.67 8.15
C LEU A 546 17.42 28.34 8.61
N ARG A 547 17.55 28.01 9.90
CA ARG A 547 16.91 26.82 10.49
C ARG A 547 15.38 26.90 10.44
N ALA A 548 14.81 28.07 10.71
CA ALA A 548 13.39 28.32 10.61
C ALA A 548 12.90 28.24 9.16
N CYS A 549 13.63 28.82 8.19
CA CYS A 549 13.30 28.72 6.77
C CYS A 549 13.30 27.27 6.28
N VAL A 550 14.29 26.47 6.67
CA VAL A 550 14.34 25.03 6.35
C VAL A 550 13.16 24.29 6.98
N LEU A 551 12.85 24.57 8.25
CA LEU A 551 11.70 23.96 8.92
C LEU A 551 10.38 24.30 8.19
N VAL A 552 10.16 25.56 7.82
CA VAL A 552 8.99 25.99 7.05
C VAL A 552 8.93 25.29 5.69
N GLY A 553 10.06 25.19 4.98
CA GLY A 553 10.12 24.49 3.69
C GLY A 553 9.78 23.00 3.82
N VAL A 554 10.25 22.34 4.87
CA VAL A 554 9.94 20.92 5.13
C VAL A 554 8.47 20.73 5.54
N VAL A 555 7.88 21.66 6.31
CA VAL A 555 6.44 21.66 6.61
C VAL A 555 5.60 21.86 5.34
N ALA A 556 6.03 22.76 4.44
CA ALA A 556 5.37 22.96 3.16
C ALA A 556 5.41 21.68 2.31
N ILE A 557 6.57 21.02 2.21
CA ILE A 557 6.71 19.72 1.54
C ILE A 557 5.74 18.67 2.10
N ALA A 558 5.66 18.54 3.44
CA ALA A 558 4.77 17.58 4.06
C ALA A 558 3.28 17.90 3.78
N SER A 559 2.92 19.17 3.78
CA SER A 559 1.54 19.61 3.50
C SER A 559 1.17 19.42 2.03
N SER A 560 2.13 19.64 1.11
CA SER A 560 1.96 19.36 -0.31
C SER A 560 1.86 17.85 -0.58
N ALA A 561 2.69 17.03 0.06
CA ALA A 561 2.59 15.57 0.02
C ALA A 561 1.24 15.07 0.54
N PHE A 562 0.72 15.67 1.61
CA PHE A 562 -0.61 15.34 2.14
C PHE A 562 -1.71 15.59 1.10
N TYR A 563 -1.73 16.77 0.47
CA TYR A 563 -2.71 17.09 -0.58
C TYR A 563 -2.60 16.15 -1.80
N LEU A 564 -1.37 15.92 -2.27
CA LEU A 564 -1.09 15.16 -3.50
C LEU A 564 -1.15 13.64 -3.33
N SER A 565 -1.25 13.12 -2.10
CA SER A 565 -1.38 11.68 -1.87
C SER A 565 -2.74 11.14 -2.34
N TYR A 566 -3.74 12.00 -2.46
CA TYR A 566 -5.12 11.66 -2.82
C TYR A 566 -5.44 12.09 -4.25
N PRO A 567 -6.39 11.45 -4.94
CA PRO A 567 -6.97 11.96 -6.18
C PRO A 567 -7.49 13.39 -6.03
N ARG A 568 -7.33 14.20 -7.09
CA ARG A 568 -7.71 15.61 -7.08
C ARG A 568 -8.64 15.95 -8.23
N ARG A 569 -9.47 16.94 -7.98
CA ARG A 569 -10.27 17.65 -8.97
C ARG A 569 -10.10 19.14 -8.70
N ASP A 570 -9.11 19.72 -9.36
CA ASP A 570 -8.78 21.13 -9.24
C ASP A 570 -8.39 21.69 -10.62
N ALA A 571 -7.86 22.92 -10.65
CA ALA A 571 -7.45 23.52 -11.90
C ALA A 571 -6.40 22.68 -12.63
N TYR A 572 -5.41 22.13 -11.93
CA TYR A 572 -4.24 21.47 -12.50
C TYR A 572 -4.50 20.01 -12.89
N GLU A 573 -5.31 19.29 -12.13
CA GLU A 573 -5.64 17.90 -12.41
C GLU A 573 -7.13 17.61 -12.20
N THR A 574 -7.72 16.88 -13.15
CA THR A 574 -9.07 16.33 -13.03
C THR A 574 -8.98 14.82 -13.10
N ASN A 575 -9.05 14.16 -11.94
CA ASN A 575 -9.12 12.70 -11.89
C ASN A 575 -10.42 12.21 -12.56
N HIS A 576 -10.38 11.02 -13.17
CA HIS A 576 -11.51 10.43 -13.89
C HIS A 576 -12.24 9.35 -13.09
N GLY A 577 -11.60 8.78 -12.07
CA GLY A 577 -12.18 7.75 -11.22
C GLY A 577 -13.13 8.34 -10.19
N PHE A 578 -14.31 7.71 -10.07
CA PHE A 578 -15.25 7.97 -8.97
C PHE A 578 -15.16 6.86 -7.93
N ASN A 579 -15.43 7.18 -6.67
CA ASN A 579 -15.69 6.16 -5.65
C ASN A 579 -17.08 5.56 -5.83
N VAL A 580 -17.25 4.34 -5.31
CA VAL A 580 -18.56 3.73 -5.12
C VAL A 580 -19.37 4.55 -4.11
N SER A 581 -20.62 4.81 -4.44
CA SER A 581 -21.57 5.59 -3.65
C SER A 581 -22.72 4.72 -3.13
N GLN A 582 -23.50 5.27 -2.19
CA GLN A 582 -24.70 4.61 -1.69
C GLN A 582 -25.71 4.36 -2.82
N ALA A 583 -25.84 5.31 -3.76
CA ALA A 583 -26.74 5.13 -4.90
C ALA A 583 -26.32 3.97 -5.80
N ASP A 584 -25.02 3.68 -5.93
CA ASP A 584 -24.53 2.53 -6.70
C ASP A 584 -24.98 1.22 -6.04
N ILE A 585 -24.89 1.12 -4.70
CA ILE A 585 -25.38 -0.03 -3.93
C ILE A 585 -26.90 -0.17 -4.04
N ASP A 586 -27.63 0.93 -3.85
CA ASP A 586 -29.10 0.95 -3.95
C ASP A 586 -29.56 0.52 -5.36
N ALA A 587 -28.81 0.88 -6.40
CA ALA A 587 -29.09 0.48 -7.77
C ALA A 587 -28.91 -1.01 -8.01
N VAL A 588 -27.88 -1.62 -7.43
CA VAL A 588 -27.69 -3.08 -7.48
C VAL A 588 -28.88 -3.80 -6.83
N HIS A 589 -29.27 -3.39 -5.63
CA HIS A 589 -30.43 -3.98 -4.95
C HIS A 589 -31.74 -3.76 -5.70
N LEU A 590 -31.92 -2.58 -6.31
CA LEU A 590 -33.10 -2.32 -7.15
C LEU A 590 -33.13 -3.29 -8.34
N VAL A 591 -32.02 -3.47 -9.05
CA VAL A 591 -31.95 -4.38 -10.20
C VAL A 591 -32.29 -5.82 -9.79
N GLU A 592 -31.68 -6.34 -8.71
CA GLU A 592 -32.04 -7.67 -8.21
C GLU A 592 -33.53 -7.79 -7.84
N SER A 593 -34.10 -6.74 -7.23
CA SER A 593 -35.53 -6.74 -6.89
C SER A 593 -36.44 -6.71 -8.12
N LEU A 594 -36.04 -5.99 -9.18
CA LEU A 594 -36.80 -5.90 -10.43
C LEU A 594 -36.68 -7.17 -11.28
N ALA A 595 -35.58 -7.90 -11.15
CA ALA A 595 -35.38 -9.18 -11.79
C ALA A 595 -36.24 -10.29 -11.18
N ASP A 596 -36.65 -10.17 -9.91
CA ASP A 596 -37.53 -11.11 -9.21
C ASP A 596 -37.08 -12.58 -9.34
N GLY A 597 -35.76 -12.80 -9.17
CA GLY A 597 -35.13 -14.11 -9.27
C GLY A 597 -34.96 -14.65 -10.70
N GLN A 598 -35.35 -13.90 -11.74
CA GLN A 598 -35.10 -14.28 -13.14
C GLN A 598 -33.66 -13.94 -13.56
N PRO A 599 -33.05 -14.75 -14.45
CA PRO A 599 -31.74 -14.43 -15.04
C PRO A 599 -31.78 -13.11 -15.81
N TYR A 600 -30.78 -12.26 -15.58
CA TYR A 600 -30.63 -10.96 -16.23
C TYR A 600 -29.17 -10.62 -16.53
N LEU A 601 -28.94 -9.71 -17.47
CA LEU A 601 -27.67 -9.00 -17.65
C LEU A 601 -27.82 -7.53 -17.23
N ALA A 602 -26.78 -6.95 -16.63
CA ALA A 602 -26.72 -5.53 -16.33
C ALA A 602 -25.53 -4.88 -17.03
N LEU A 603 -25.77 -3.74 -17.67
CA LEU A 603 -24.77 -2.89 -18.28
C LEU A 603 -24.60 -1.64 -17.41
N ALA A 604 -23.44 -1.50 -16.77
CA ALA A 604 -23.16 -0.43 -15.84
C ALA A 604 -21.68 0.00 -15.89
N ASN A 605 -21.35 1.10 -15.20
CA ASN A 605 -19.96 1.51 -15.05
C ASN A 605 -19.23 0.72 -13.95
N GLN A 606 -17.94 1.01 -13.79
CA GLN A 606 -17.04 0.32 -12.86
C GLN A 606 -17.50 0.38 -11.39
N SER A 607 -18.07 1.50 -10.94
CA SER A 607 -18.48 1.67 -9.54
C SER A 607 -19.69 0.80 -9.21
N VAL A 608 -20.69 0.79 -10.09
CA VAL A 608 -21.88 -0.06 -9.94
C VAL A 608 -21.53 -1.54 -10.06
N SER A 609 -20.68 -1.92 -11.02
CA SER A 609 -20.21 -3.31 -11.15
C SER A 609 -19.43 -3.79 -9.94
N ALA A 610 -18.61 -2.92 -9.34
CA ALA A 610 -17.87 -3.25 -8.12
C ALA A 610 -18.79 -3.42 -6.91
N ALA A 611 -19.82 -2.55 -6.78
CA ALA A 611 -20.88 -2.72 -5.80
C ALA A 611 -21.61 -4.06 -6.00
N ALA A 612 -21.93 -4.43 -7.25
CA ALA A 612 -22.59 -5.71 -7.54
C ALA A 612 -21.77 -6.91 -7.05
N ILE A 613 -20.48 -6.97 -7.34
CA ILE A 613 -19.62 -8.08 -6.87
C ILE A 613 -19.66 -8.20 -5.34
N GLN A 614 -19.64 -7.08 -4.61
CA GLN A 614 -19.66 -7.09 -3.15
C GLN A 614 -21.03 -7.50 -2.57
N GLU A 615 -22.11 -6.94 -3.11
CA GLU A 615 -23.46 -7.11 -2.52
C GLU A 615 -24.11 -8.45 -2.90
N ILE A 616 -23.87 -8.93 -4.12
CA ILE A 616 -24.59 -10.09 -4.68
C ILE A 616 -23.66 -11.24 -5.10
N GLY A 617 -22.35 -11.05 -4.94
CA GLY A 617 -21.34 -12.09 -5.08
C GLY A 617 -20.98 -12.47 -6.52
N PHE A 618 -20.33 -13.62 -6.65
CA PHE A 618 -19.77 -14.15 -7.90
C PHE A 618 -20.82 -15.01 -8.65
N ARG A 619 -21.67 -14.38 -9.48
CA ARG A 619 -22.65 -15.07 -10.37
C ARG A 619 -22.20 -14.97 -11.84
N TYR A 620 -22.19 -16.10 -12.55
CA TYR A 620 -21.69 -16.18 -13.93
C TYR A 620 -22.64 -16.96 -14.85
N TYR A 621 -22.67 -16.57 -16.13
CA TYR A 621 -23.27 -17.34 -17.22
C TYR A 621 -22.15 -17.91 -18.10
N GLY A 622 -21.74 -19.15 -17.83
CA GLY A 622 -20.46 -19.66 -18.35
C GLY A 622 -19.30 -18.89 -17.73
N ASP A 623 -18.44 -18.29 -18.55
CA ASP A 623 -17.34 -17.44 -18.10
C ASP A 623 -17.70 -15.94 -18.03
N LEU A 624 -18.94 -15.58 -18.41
CA LEU A 624 -19.41 -14.20 -18.43
C LEU A 624 -19.97 -13.78 -17.07
N PHE A 625 -19.33 -12.80 -16.43
CA PHE A 625 -19.92 -12.11 -15.29
C PHE A 625 -21.09 -11.24 -15.76
N PHE A 626 -22.24 -11.34 -15.10
CA PHE A 626 -23.50 -10.69 -15.50
C PHE A 626 -23.53 -9.15 -15.36
N TYR A 627 -22.51 -8.57 -14.73
CA TYR A 627 -22.17 -7.16 -14.79
C TYR A 627 -20.84 -6.99 -15.53
N PRO A 628 -20.58 -5.86 -16.20
CA PRO A 628 -19.31 -5.67 -16.89
C PRO A 628 -18.17 -5.60 -15.87
N ILE A 629 -17.14 -6.41 -16.10
CA ILE A 629 -15.91 -6.36 -15.30
C ILE A 629 -15.24 -5.00 -15.56
N PRO A 630 -14.78 -4.28 -14.52
CA PRO A 630 -14.14 -2.98 -14.70
C PRO A 630 -13.00 -3.05 -15.71
N THR A 631 -12.98 -2.10 -16.65
CA THR A 631 -11.86 -1.76 -17.54
C THR A 631 -11.57 -2.68 -18.74
N GLY A 632 -12.39 -3.70 -18.99
CA GLY A 632 -12.26 -4.54 -20.20
C GLY A 632 -13.39 -5.57 -20.38
N GLY A 633 -13.31 -6.34 -21.46
CA GLY A 633 -14.27 -7.42 -21.78
C GLY A 633 -15.44 -6.98 -22.66
N GLU A 634 -16.10 -7.97 -23.25
CA GLU A 634 -17.17 -7.76 -24.25
C GLU A 634 -18.37 -7.00 -23.67
N LEU A 635 -18.77 -7.33 -22.42
CA LEU A 635 -19.91 -6.68 -21.78
C LEU A 635 -19.66 -5.20 -21.45
N TYR A 636 -18.41 -4.82 -21.14
CA TYR A 636 -18.06 -3.42 -20.94
C TYR A 636 -18.08 -2.65 -22.28
N ALA A 637 -17.66 -3.29 -23.37
CA ALA A 637 -17.81 -2.71 -24.71
C ALA A 637 -19.29 -2.49 -25.06
N SER A 638 -20.18 -3.45 -24.78
CA SER A 638 -21.63 -3.28 -24.94
C SER A 638 -22.20 -2.15 -24.06
N TYR A 639 -21.69 -1.95 -22.85
CA TYR A 639 -22.05 -0.80 -22.02
C TYR A 639 -21.63 0.53 -22.67
N LEU A 640 -20.44 0.61 -23.27
CA LEU A 640 -19.99 1.81 -23.98
C LEU A 640 -20.84 2.06 -25.23
N GLU A 641 -21.16 1.03 -26.00
CA GLU A 641 -22.05 1.13 -27.17
C GLU A 641 -23.47 1.58 -26.77
N MET A 642 -23.99 1.11 -25.63
CA MET A 642 -25.27 1.60 -25.09
C MET A 642 -25.23 3.07 -24.65
N ASN A 643 -24.09 3.57 -24.17
CA ASN A 643 -23.94 5.00 -23.89
C ASN A 643 -23.93 5.84 -25.18
N GLU A 644 -23.49 5.28 -26.30
CA GLU A 644 -23.56 5.97 -27.59
C GLU A 644 -24.99 5.94 -28.14
N SER A 645 -25.59 4.75 -28.20
CA SER A 645 -26.92 4.51 -28.80
C SER A 645 -27.75 3.51 -27.97
N PRO A 646 -28.57 3.96 -27.00
CA PRO A 646 -29.36 3.08 -26.15
C PRO A 646 -30.64 2.59 -26.86
N THR A 647 -30.52 1.54 -27.68
CA THR A 647 -31.63 0.98 -28.46
C THR A 647 -31.95 -0.47 -28.09
N ARG A 648 -33.15 -0.93 -28.43
CA ARG A 648 -33.58 -2.32 -28.21
C ARG A 648 -32.69 -3.31 -28.98
N GLU A 649 -32.27 -2.96 -30.19
CA GLU A 649 -31.41 -3.79 -31.03
C GLU A 649 -30.04 -4.01 -30.35
N MET A 650 -29.48 -2.98 -29.73
CA MET A 650 -28.23 -3.09 -28.98
C MET A 650 -28.40 -3.98 -27.74
N ALA A 651 -29.56 -3.95 -27.09
CA ALA A 651 -29.85 -4.81 -25.93
C ALA A 651 -29.95 -6.28 -26.39
N GLN A 652 -30.55 -6.53 -27.55
CA GLN A 652 -30.59 -7.85 -28.18
C GLN A 652 -29.20 -8.34 -28.60
N GLU A 653 -28.34 -7.47 -29.12
CA GLU A 653 -26.95 -7.84 -29.44
C GLU A 653 -26.19 -8.23 -28.18
N THR A 654 -26.37 -7.48 -27.09
CA THR A 654 -25.74 -7.78 -25.80
C THR A 654 -26.16 -9.17 -25.29
N LEU A 655 -27.42 -9.58 -25.44
CA LEU A 655 -27.87 -10.92 -25.05
C LEU A 655 -27.16 -12.04 -25.82
N ARG A 656 -26.65 -11.78 -27.03
CA ARG A 656 -25.90 -12.80 -27.80
C ARG A 656 -24.56 -13.15 -27.16
N LEU A 657 -24.06 -12.33 -26.25
CA LEU A 657 -22.87 -12.63 -25.45
C LEU A 657 -23.16 -13.72 -24.40
N VAL A 658 -24.42 -13.88 -23.99
CA VAL A 658 -24.80 -14.94 -23.04
C VAL A 658 -24.74 -16.29 -23.75
N PRO A 659 -24.01 -17.28 -23.20
CA PRO A 659 -24.03 -18.63 -23.74
C PRO A 659 -25.47 -19.18 -23.84
N GLN A 660 -25.75 -20.06 -24.81
CA GLN A 660 -27.08 -20.61 -25.07
C GLN A 660 -27.80 -21.26 -23.86
N HIS A 661 -27.09 -21.50 -22.76
CA HIS A 661 -27.61 -22.09 -21.52
C HIS A 661 -28.15 -21.05 -20.50
N GLY A 662 -28.10 -19.75 -20.80
CA GLY A 662 -28.39 -18.71 -19.82
C GLY A 662 -29.87 -18.36 -19.59
N ASP A 663 -30.78 -18.72 -20.50
CA ASP A 663 -32.20 -18.31 -20.48
C ASP A 663 -32.44 -16.82 -20.15
N VAL A 664 -31.46 -15.95 -20.42
CA VAL A 664 -31.50 -14.53 -20.07
C VAL A 664 -32.32 -13.80 -21.13
N THR A 665 -33.46 -13.24 -20.72
CA THR A 665 -34.35 -12.43 -21.59
C THR A 665 -34.43 -10.96 -21.17
N THR A 666 -33.77 -10.59 -20.07
CA THR A 666 -33.84 -9.23 -19.52
C THR A 666 -32.47 -8.57 -19.47
N VAL A 667 -32.40 -7.33 -19.96
CA VAL A 667 -31.21 -6.48 -19.89
C VAL A 667 -31.53 -5.22 -19.12
N PHE A 668 -30.72 -4.94 -18.10
CA PHE A 668 -30.71 -3.68 -17.38
C PHE A 668 -29.58 -2.78 -17.87
N PHE A 669 -29.85 -1.49 -18.05
CA PHE A 669 -28.84 -0.47 -18.35
C PHE A 669 -28.87 0.60 -17.28
N LEU A 670 -27.72 0.88 -16.68
CA LEU A 670 -27.58 1.78 -15.56
C LEU A 670 -26.74 2.99 -15.97
N VAL A 671 -27.30 4.19 -15.80
CA VAL A 671 -26.67 5.45 -16.19
C VAL A 671 -26.55 6.36 -14.97
N ASN A 672 -25.32 6.61 -14.54
CA ASN A 672 -25.03 7.60 -13.51
C ASN A 672 -25.08 9.02 -14.09
N ASN A 673 -25.57 9.98 -13.30
CA ASN A 673 -25.70 11.37 -13.71
C ASN A 673 -24.36 12.10 -13.94
N TYR A 674 -23.27 11.56 -13.40
CA TYR A 674 -21.93 12.12 -13.56
C TYR A 674 -21.24 11.69 -14.86
N TRP A 675 -21.88 10.82 -15.64
CA TRP A 675 -21.40 10.49 -16.98
C TRP A 675 -21.54 11.72 -17.89
N TRP A 676 -20.55 11.97 -18.74
CA TRP A 676 -20.38 13.26 -19.43
C TRP A 676 -21.56 13.65 -20.33
N ASP A 677 -22.32 12.67 -20.83
CA ASP A 677 -23.49 12.85 -21.69
C ASP A 677 -24.77 12.25 -21.10
N ALA A 678 -24.80 12.07 -19.76
CA ALA A 678 -25.91 11.42 -19.08
C ALA A 678 -27.30 11.97 -19.47
N PRO A 679 -27.52 13.30 -19.61
CA PRO A 679 -28.84 13.82 -19.97
C PRO A 679 -29.36 13.30 -21.31
N ARG A 680 -28.52 13.26 -22.37
CA ARG A 680 -28.93 12.74 -23.67
C ARG A 680 -29.20 11.24 -23.58
N ILE A 681 -28.31 10.50 -22.93
CA ILE A 681 -28.41 9.04 -22.79
C ILE A 681 -29.71 8.67 -22.08
N ILE A 682 -30.00 9.33 -20.95
CA ILE A 682 -31.20 9.10 -20.14
C ILE A 682 -32.46 9.37 -20.96
N GLU A 683 -32.55 10.52 -21.63
CA GLU A 683 -33.76 10.86 -22.41
C GLU A 683 -33.94 9.92 -23.60
N THR A 684 -32.86 9.48 -24.25
CA THR A 684 -32.93 8.51 -25.36
C THR A 684 -33.38 7.15 -24.85
N ALA A 685 -32.78 6.64 -23.77
CA ALA A 685 -33.12 5.34 -23.19
C ALA A 685 -34.58 5.27 -22.70
N LYS A 686 -35.12 6.37 -22.17
CA LYS A 686 -36.55 6.44 -21.78
C LYS A 686 -37.52 6.18 -22.94
N THR A 687 -37.11 6.47 -24.19
CA THR A 687 -37.96 6.27 -25.37
C THR A 687 -37.94 4.85 -25.91
N THR A 688 -36.93 4.06 -25.55
CA THR A 688 -36.68 2.73 -26.11
C THR A 688 -36.83 1.60 -25.09
N ALA A 689 -36.70 1.87 -23.80
CA ALA A 689 -36.86 0.91 -22.71
C ALA A 689 -38.33 0.58 -22.41
N ASP A 690 -38.57 -0.63 -21.89
CA ASP A 690 -39.90 -1.07 -21.44
C ASP A 690 -40.29 -0.48 -20.09
N ASP A 691 -39.31 -0.32 -19.20
CA ASP A 691 -39.50 0.34 -17.91
C ASP A 691 -38.24 1.10 -17.49
N TRP A 692 -38.40 2.08 -16.60
CA TRP A 692 -37.29 2.79 -16.00
C TRP A 692 -37.57 3.29 -14.58
N ARG A 693 -36.51 3.44 -13.79
CA ARG A 693 -36.54 3.99 -12.43
C ARG A 693 -35.39 4.97 -12.24
N SER A 694 -35.55 5.88 -11.28
CA SER A 694 -34.51 6.82 -10.86
C SER A 694 -34.23 6.65 -9.37
N LEU A 695 -32.96 6.74 -8.99
CA LEU A 695 -32.46 6.52 -7.64
C LEU A 695 -31.62 7.70 -7.16
N GLY A 696 -31.59 7.89 -5.83
CA GLY A 696 -30.75 8.90 -5.18
C GLY A 696 -31.02 10.32 -5.68
N GLU A 697 -32.29 10.71 -5.83
CA GLU A 697 -32.68 12.02 -6.39
C GLU A 697 -32.13 12.28 -7.81
N GLY A 698 -32.04 11.23 -8.64
CA GLY A 698 -31.52 11.35 -10.01
C GLY A 698 -30.01 11.16 -10.11
N GLN A 699 -29.38 10.52 -9.12
CA GLN A 699 -27.98 10.11 -9.19
C GLN A 699 -27.76 8.95 -10.18
N ILE A 700 -28.69 8.00 -10.23
CA ILE A 700 -28.63 6.84 -11.14
C ILE A 700 -30.01 6.60 -11.76
N TYR A 701 -30.02 6.23 -13.03
CA TYR A 701 -31.20 5.80 -13.77
C TYR A 701 -31.02 4.34 -14.19
N VAL A 702 -32.04 3.52 -13.97
CA VAL A 702 -32.07 2.10 -14.32
C VAL A 702 -33.14 1.91 -15.38
N PHE A 703 -32.74 1.37 -16.53
CA PHE A 703 -33.61 1.06 -17.67
C PHE A 703 -33.69 -0.45 -17.85
N ARG A 704 -34.86 -0.96 -18.23
CA ARG A 704 -35.12 -2.39 -18.43
C ARG A 704 -35.65 -2.64 -19.84
N TRP A 705 -35.11 -3.66 -20.50
CA TRP A 705 -35.67 -4.27 -21.71
C TRP A 705 -36.02 -5.73 -21.44
N ASP A 706 -37.23 -6.11 -21.83
CA ASP A 706 -37.68 -7.51 -21.90
C ASP A 706 -37.66 -7.93 -23.38
N LEU A 707 -36.86 -8.95 -23.70
CA LEU A 707 -36.45 -9.29 -25.08
C LEU A 707 -36.92 -10.67 -25.55
#